data_AF-A0A974PMK6-F1
#
_entry.id   AF-A0A974PMK6-F1
#
_cell.length_a   1.000
_cell.length_b   1.000
_cell.length_c   1.000
_cell.angle_alpha   90.00
_cell.angle_beta   90.00
_cell.angle_gamma   90.00
#
_symmetry.space_group_name_H-M   'P 1'
#
loop_
_entity.id
_entity.type
_entity.pdbx_description
1 polymer ?
#
loop_
_entity_poly.entity_id
_entity_poly.type
_entity_poly.pdbx_seq_one_letter_code
_entity_poly.pdbx_strand_id
1 'polypeptide(L)'
;MVDLPEYPHRLVVTEGPRNGISPADIAAPYAMFARAMDNLADTVLPAAIEQAEARGAEAVTIGPDGQPQITEMATLGVLGQAAQRGARAKYFADLQTKTGEDYLQLRQKYQDEPARFDVAAKAYNREIVSKQDPVLRPAVSTALDKLRMGHFTDLFEKRFAVDQANAKTALETQLNTVSDNLVALARRGGVESGEYLAQAENAKAILGELGKTPRWGYGPAVVEDRLRRLEDRGRAAAVLSSVDATYDHVGPHEALRQAETAIFDPSLRMDEAERQSRFNLVKAHVAARKSEATEDIREIRALAEPTITALRDGVDLEADGDLLRQRMLSLGDTIGAARITYAMEYGRGRRGQFSIPTSEWQRGSLGDVPKVPALATARMGFGQELQDPAVKARLAALTQAEVGGQGPAAQQAFIETIMNRAAARGQTLAQTMIGDYFPAVTHQRTAQFVSDPNIAARYDGAVSAALAGSNVGKFATGNASGTVRFNGGPGVAAHGGERFGIEGPDQEWARRMGADIVGSGPDRPSSPLPASAQGQQEGIAAGGLPASQIAGLRQWAGTTFDGMMADAKKSVGKWHIGDEDVAFLSGRIFPFLDEKRKRQAVEFLADAERTDALLDLSPDARQVLRNSLEQAAAGGNHAARAALLDDEERFATLQRMEQETPLLRGVRAGWIKPPPPVPWQGSDDQVAAAMQAHARAAMLVTNQLRRPVPAFEGEDLRSLAGALDMADTSGKVRILGALATLPPGVREATFGKLHETGAKGAVLAFAGGLAKDAPDVAAGIVRGRDALAAEPRFVPQKESEAQAFTEALDTTLPASAFSIGHRTDEREAYAIMRAAVRARYADLSAGAGDASGVLKRERLERAVEEVTGGTVRHNGATILAPKRGMDQSAFDNILLGLTDTDLAGARTTSGKPVTAQYLRDSATLESFAPGRYFVRLNRNAESPQYAAGDDGRPFVLRLDDKQPPATRAWGMPPSSPAIPWTQSNFGREPSSWPGGGR
;
A
#
# COMPACT_ATOMS: atom_id res chain seq x y z
N MET A 1 76.63 -52.32 67.00
CA MET A 1 75.25 -52.05 67.43
C MET A 1 75.32 -50.99 68.51
N VAL A 2 74.74 -49.83 68.20
CA VAL A 2 74.33 -48.72 69.08
C VAL A 2 75.43 -47.91 69.79
N ASP A 3 75.64 -46.70 69.26
CA ASP A 3 76.33 -45.57 69.88
C ASP A 3 75.56 -45.03 71.10
N LEU A 4 76.28 -44.73 72.18
CA LEU A 4 75.81 -43.93 73.30
C LEU A 4 76.60 -42.60 73.33
N PRO A 5 75.94 -41.43 73.32
CA PRO A 5 76.63 -40.14 73.37
C PRO A 5 76.87 -39.65 74.80
N GLU A 6 78.01 -38.98 74.96
CA GLU A 6 78.54 -38.37 76.18
C GLU A 6 77.74 -37.14 76.63
N TYR A 7 77.67 -36.95 77.95
CA TYR A 7 77.18 -35.74 78.62
C TYR A 7 78.25 -34.62 78.61
N PRO A 8 77.84 -33.36 78.40
CA PRO A 8 78.59 -32.23 78.94
C PRO A 8 77.74 -31.34 79.87
N HIS A 9 78.33 -31.01 81.01
CA HIS A 9 77.85 -30.04 82.00
C HIS A 9 77.59 -28.65 81.40
N ARG A 10 76.49 -27.99 81.78
CA ARG A 10 76.33 -26.54 81.67
C ARG A 10 75.89 -25.92 82.99
N LEU A 11 76.71 -24.97 83.44
CA LEU A 11 76.47 -24.05 84.56
C LEU A 11 75.22 -23.21 84.31
N VAL A 12 74.40 -23.06 85.35
CA VAL A 12 73.29 -22.12 85.43
C VAL A 12 73.85 -20.75 85.80
N VAL A 13 73.65 -19.74 84.94
CA VAL A 13 73.83 -18.32 85.27
C VAL A 13 72.44 -17.68 85.29
N THR A 14 72.05 -17.16 86.44
CA THR A 14 70.85 -16.34 86.65
C THR A 14 71.06 -14.94 86.07
N GLU A 15 70.29 -14.57 85.04
CA GLU A 15 70.07 -13.17 84.61
C GLU A 15 68.73 -12.66 85.16
N GLY A 16 68.71 -11.41 85.66
CA GLY A 16 67.52 -10.76 86.22
C GLY A 16 66.54 -10.21 85.16
N PRO A 17 65.29 -9.90 85.56
CA PRO A 17 64.22 -9.51 84.64
C PRO A 17 64.49 -8.15 83.97
N ARG A 18 64.43 -8.10 82.64
CA ARG A 18 64.44 -6.85 81.85
C ARG A 18 63.02 -6.41 81.55
N ASN A 19 62.72 -5.12 81.77
CA ASN A 19 61.45 -4.50 81.40
C ASN A 19 61.23 -4.55 79.88
N GLY A 20 60.15 -5.21 79.44
CA GLY A 20 59.83 -5.49 78.04
C GLY A 20 58.79 -4.56 77.42
N ILE A 21 58.88 -3.24 77.63
CA ILE A 21 58.07 -2.27 76.88
C ILE A 21 59.01 -1.38 76.10
N SER A 22 59.02 -1.55 74.78
CA SER A 22 59.85 -0.73 73.89
C SER A 22 59.18 0.64 73.64
N PRO A 23 59.94 1.69 73.31
CA PRO A 23 59.37 2.97 72.86
C PRO A 23 58.42 2.83 71.65
N ALA A 24 58.57 1.77 70.85
CA ALA A 24 57.66 1.45 69.75
C ALA A 24 56.28 0.96 70.27
N ASP A 25 56.24 0.23 71.38
CA ASP A 25 55.01 -0.23 72.02
C ASP A 25 54.22 0.93 72.67
N ILE A 26 54.91 2.01 73.06
CA ILE A 26 54.30 3.24 73.58
C ILE A 26 53.76 4.14 72.45
N ALA A 27 54.39 4.10 71.26
CA ALA A 27 53.99 4.93 70.11
C ALA A 27 52.89 4.29 69.23
N ALA A 28 52.75 2.96 69.25
CA ALA A 28 51.78 2.22 68.44
C ALA A 28 50.31 2.68 68.61
N PRO A 29 49.80 2.97 69.83
CA PRO A 29 48.42 3.43 70.01
C PRO A 29 48.16 4.80 69.38
N TYR A 30 49.13 5.71 69.43
CA TYR A 30 49.03 7.04 68.83
C TYR A 30 49.11 7.01 67.30
N ALA A 31 49.93 6.11 66.74
CA ALA A 31 49.98 5.89 65.30
C ALA A 31 48.70 5.23 64.75
N MET A 32 48.07 4.34 65.53
CA MET A 32 46.75 3.76 65.18
C MET A 32 45.64 4.81 65.27
N PHE A 33 45.67 5.69 66.29
CA PHE A 33 44.73 6.80 66.40
C PHE A 33 44.88 7.82 65.27
N ALA A 34 46.11 8.18 64.89
CA ALA A 34 46.37 9.07 63.76
C ALA A 34 45.85 8.49 62.43
N ARG A 35 46.11 7.21 62.14
CA ARG A 35 45.57 6.53 60.94
C ARG A 35 44.05 6.37 60.98
N ALA A 36 43.46 6.19 62.17
CA ALA A 36 42.01 6.16 62.31
C ALA A 36 41.37 7.53 62.03
N MET A 37 42.03 8.62 62.44
CA MET A 37 41.60 9.99 62.15
C MET A 37 41.82 10.37 60.68
N ASP A 38 42.90 9.93 60.04
CA ASP A 38 43.12 10.11 58.60
C ASP A 38 42.08 9.33 57.77
N ASN A 39 41.79 8.08 58.12
CA ASN A 39 40.74 7.28 57.46
C ASN A 39 39.33 7.85 57.69
N LEU A 40 39.08 8.49 58.85
CA LEU A 40 37.83 9.21 59.13
C LEU A 40 37.76 10.50 58.30
N ALA A 41 38.87 11.22 58.14
CA ALA A 41 38.93 12.40 57.29
C ALA A 41 38.70 12.03 55.80
N ASP A 42 39.30 10.96 55.30
CA ASP A 42 39.13 10.49 53.91
C ASP A 42 37.71 9.98 53.60
N THR A 43 36.95 9.53 54.62
CA THR A 43 35.56 9.09 54.45
C THR A 43 34.53 10.19 54.72
N VAL A 44 34.81 11.12 55.63
CA VAL A 44 33.87 12.19 56.03
C VAL A 44 34.00 13.44 55.17
N LEU A 45 35.22 13.78 54.70
CA LEU A 45 35.44 14.99 53.91
C LEU A 45 34.69 14.99 52.56
N PRO A 46 34.60 13.88 51.79
CA PRO A 46 33.81 13.84 50.56
C PRO A 46 32.30 14.04 50.82
N ALA A 47 31.75 13.38 51.84
CA ALA A 47 30.35 13.54 52.23
C ALA A 47 30.06 14.97 52.74
N ALA A 48 31.01 15.58 53.45
CA ALA A 48 30.90 16.97 53.90
C ALA A 48 31.02 17.98 52.74
N ILE A 49 31.84 17.70 51.73
CA ILE A 49 31.93 18.51 50.49
C ILE A 49 30.63 18.42 49.70
N GLU A 50 30.06 17.22 49.53
CA GLU A 50 28.77 17.02 48.85
C GLU A 50 27.63 17.71 49.60
N GLN A 51 27.58 17.58 50.93
CA GLN A 51 26.59 18.26 51.76
C GLN A 51 26.77 19.79 51.75
N ALA A 52 28.00 20.27 51.68
CA ALA A 52 28.28 21.70 51.53
C ALA A 52 27.87 22.22 50.14
N GLU A 53 28.09 21.45 49.07
CA GLU A 53 27.60 21.75 47.72
C GLU A 53 26.07 21.77 47.66
N ALA A 54 25.39 20.82 48.29
CA ALA A 54 23.93 20.78 48.40
C ALA A 54 23.38 22.00 49.16
N ARG A 55 23.98 22.35 50.31
CA ARG A 55 23.61 23.58 51.05
C ARG A 55 23.90 24.86 50.26
N GLY A 56 25.00 24.86 49.51
CA GLY A 56 25.31 25.94 48.58
C GLY A 56 24.24 26.09 47.50
N ALA A 57 23.76 24.99 46.95
CA ALA A 57 22.63 24.98 46.03
C ALA A 57 21.35 25.52 46.70
N GLU A 58 21.02 25.11 47.92
CA GLU A 58 19.86 25.63 48.66
C GLU A 58 19.91 27.16 48.89
N ALA A 59 21.11 27.76 48.90
CA ALA A 59 21.28 29.21 49.04
C ALA A 59 20.89 30.03 47.79
N VAL A 60 20.62 29.36 46.65
CA VAL A 60 20.11 30.00 45.43
C VAL A 60 18.59 30.07 45.52
N THR A 61 18.06 31.29 45.57
CA THR A 61 16.62 31.55 45.59
C THR A 61 16.19 32.28 44.32
N ILE A 62 14.91 32.17 43.96
CA ILE A 62 14.36 32.94 42.84
C ILE A 62 13.89 34.29 43.38
N GLY A 63 14.51 35.36 42.88
CA GLY A 63 14.18 36.74 43.26
C GLY A 63 12.79 37.19 42.75
N PRO A 64 12.31 38.36 43.18
CA PRO A 64 11.00 38.90 42.80
C PRO A 64 10.84 39.18 41.29
N ASP A 65 11.96 39.34 40.58
CA ASP A 65 12.06 39.47 39.12
C ASP A 65 12.10 38.10 38.40
N GLY A 66 11.94 37.02 39.16
CA GLY A 66 12.00 35.65 38.70
C GLY A 66 13.41 35.18 38.32
N GLN A 67 14.47 35.95 38.61
CA GLN A 67 15.85 35.55 38.30
C GLN A 67 16.48 34.85 39.50
N PRO A 68 17.35 33.85 39.30
CA PRO A 68 18.07 33.24 40.41
C PRO A 68 18.99 34.28 41.05
N GLN A 69 19.07 34.28 42.39
CA GLN A 69 19.95 35.14 43.19
C GLN A 69 20.64 34.29 44.26
N ILE A 70 21.90 34.59 44.59
CA ILE A 70 22.65 33.90 45.64
C ILE A 70 22.48 34.70 46.94
N THR A 71 21.80 34.10 47.92
CA THR A 71 21.33 34.82 49.13
C THR A 71 22.39 34.91 50.24
N GLU A 72 23.25 33.90 50.36
CA GLU A 72 24.41 33.90 51.28
C GLU A 72 25.58 33.10 50.70
N MET A 73 26.80 33.61 50.88
CA MET A 73 28.04 32.89 50.57
C MET A 73 28.82 32.61 51.85
N ALA A 74 29.00 31.34 52.20
CA ALA A 74 30.04 30.95 53.15
C ALA A 74 31.42 31.27 52.53
N THR A 75 32.26 32.05 53.22
CA THR A 75 33.47 32.66 52.63
C THR A 75 34.80 32.01 53.05
N LEU A 76 34.83 31.11 54.03
CA LEU A 76 36.09 30.60 54.60
C LEU A 76 36.16 29.07 54.62
N GLY A 77 37.29 28.53 54.15
CA GLY A 77 37.64 27.10 54.17
C GLY A 77 37.19 26.27 52.96
N VAL A 78 37.64 25.01 52.91
CA VAL A 78 37.37 24.06 51.81
C VAL A 78 35.86 23.80 51.63
N LEU A 79 35.10 23.76 52.74
CA LEU A 79 33.64 23.61 52.70
C LEU A 79 32.93 24.88 52.21
N GLY A 80 33.48 26.07 52.47
CA GLY A 80 32.98 27.32 51.91
C GLY A 80 33.18 27.39 50.39
N GLN A 81 34.33 26.94 49.90
CA GLN A 81 34.58 26.81 48.45
C GLN A 81 33.63 25.80 47.79
N ALA A 82 33.39 24.65 48.44
CA ALA A 82 32.43 23.65 47.99
C ALA A 82 31.00 24.24 47.92
N ALA A 83 30.54 24.92 48.97
CA ALA A 83 29.24 25.61 48.96
C ALA A 83 29.14 26.67 47.85
N GLN A 84 30.19 27.44 47.60
CA GLN A 84 30.21 28.39 46.47
C GLN A 84 30.16 27.71 45.11
N ARG A 85 30.76 26.52 44.94
CA ARG A 85 30.63 25.71 43.72
C ARG A 85 29.19 25.24 43.52
N GLY A 86 28.57 24.68 44.56
CA GLY A 86 27.17 24.24 44.53
C GLY A 86 26.19 25.38 44.22
N ALA A 87 26.38 26.54 44.86
CA ALA A 87 25.58 27.74 44.60
C ALA A 87 25.71 28.22 43.15
N ARG A 88 26.92 28.30 42.62
CA ARG A 88 27.15 28.69 41.21
C ARG A 88 26.56 27.67 40.25
N ALA A 89 26.73 26.38 40.50
CA ALA A 89 26.22 25.31 39.65
C ALA A 89 24.68 25.37 39.55
N LYS A 90 23.98 25.48 40.68
CA LYS A 90 22.52 25.61 40.68
C LYS A 90 22.06 26.93 40.05
N TYR A 91 22.72 28.05 40.38
CA TYR A 91 22.41 29.34 39.77
C TYR A 91 22.47 29.29 38.24
N PHE A 92 23.51 28.67 37.67
CA PHE A 92 23.60 28.50 36.22
C PHE A 92 22.55 27.53 35.67
N ALA A 93 22.21 26.45 36.39
CA ALA A 93 21.17 25.52 35.98
C ALA A 93 19.77 26.17 35.93
N ASP A 94 19.41 26.91 36.97
CA ASP A 94 18.13 27.64 37.06
C ASP A 94 18.07 28.74 35.99
N LEU A 95 19.17 29.48 35.79
CA LEU A 95 19.29 30.48 34.73
C LEU A 95 19.15 29.87 33.33
N GLN A 96 19.84 28.75 33.06
CA GLN A 96 19.75 28.04 31.78
C GLN A 96 18.33 27.53 31.51
N THR A 97 17.64 27.02 32.52
CA THR A 97 16.26 26.52 32.39
C THR A 97 15.32 27.66 31.99
N LYS A 98 15.32 28.76 32.76
CA LYS A 98 14.45 29.92 32.48
C LYS A 98 14.78 30.58 31.14
N THR A 99 16.07 30.82 30.87
CA THR A 99 16.48 31.44 29.60
C THR A 99 16.22 30.53 28.40
N GLY A 100 16.25 29.21 28.59
CA GLY A 100 15.80 28.23 27.60
C GLY A 100 14.32 28.38 27.25
N GLU A 101 13.44 28.51 28.25
CA GLU A 101 12.00 28.77 28.05
C GLU A 101 11.77 30.10 27.31
N ASP A 102 12.43 31.17 27.72
CA ASP A 102 12.32 32.49 27.07
C ASP A 102 12.83 32.45 25.62
N TYR A 103 13.91 31.70 25.36
CA TYR A 103 14.37 31.47 23.99
C TYR A 103 13.41 30.64 23.16
N LEU A 104 12.71 29.67 23.75
CA LEU A 104 11.66 28.93 23.03
C LEU A 104 10.50 29.87 22.63
N GLN A 105 10.10 30.80 23.49
CA GLN A 105 9.09 31.80 23.16
C GLN A 105 9.58 32.76 22.06
N LEU A 106 10.82 33.26 22.16
CA LEU A 106 11.43 34.10 21.12
C LEU A 106 11.54 33.34 19.79
N ARG A 107 11.89 32.05 19.84
CA ARG A 107 11.96 31.17 18.67
C ARG A 107 10.58 30.98 18.04
N GLN A 108 9.53 30.80 18.84
CA GLN A 108 8.17 30.69 18.34
C GLN A 108 7.70 31.99 17.68
N LYS A 109 8.06 33.15 18.26
CA LYS A 109 7.73 34.46 17.70
C LYS A 109 8.46 34.76 16.38
N TYR A 110 9.70 34.27 16.21
CA TYR A 110 10.56 34.52 15.05
C TYR A 110 10.91 33.23 14.30
N GLN A 111 9.96 32.30 14.20
CA GLN A 111 10.18 30.94 13.70
C GLN A 111 10.81 30.89 12.29
N ASP A 112 10.43 31.82 11.43
CA ASP A 112 10.90 31.89 10.05
C ASP A 112 11.91 33.00 9.79
N GLU A 113 12.35 33.69 10.84
CA GLU A 113 13.20 34.89 10.76
C GLU A 113 14.44 34.76 11.68
N PRO A 114 15.43 33.90 11.35
CA PRO A 114 16.60 33.67 12.20
C PRO A 114 17.36 34.96 12.56
N ALA A 115 17.44 35.91 11.62
CA ALA A 115 18.07 37.20 11.86
C ALA A 115 17.31 38.06 12.90
N ARG A 116 15.97 38.05 12.88
CA ARG A 116 15.17 38.75 13.89
C ARG A 116 15.24 38.07 15.25
N PHE A 117 15.27 36.73 15.27
CA PHE A 117 15.57 35.98 16.48
C PHE A 117 16.90 36.39 17.08
N ASP A 118 17.98 36.45 16.29
CA ASP A 118 19.31 36.81 16.79
C ASP A 118 19.36 38.20 17.42
N VAL A 119 18.74 39.19 16.78
CA VAL A 119 18.64 40.55 17.30
C VAL A 119 17.86 40.58 18.61
N ALA A 120 16.71 39.90 18.68
CA ALA A 120 15.87 39.84 19.88
C ALA A 120 16.59 39.11 21.03
N ALA A 121 17.25 37.98 20.73
CA ALA A 121 18.03 37.20 21.68
C ALA A 121 19.22 37.99 22.25
N LYS A 122 19.95 38.76 21.41
CA LYS A 122 21.03 39.65 21.87
C LYS A 122 20.51 40.79 22.76
N ALA A 123 19.33 41.32 22.46
CA ALA A 123 18.70 42.32 23.32
C ALA A 123 18.34 41.73 24.69
N TYR A 124 17.69 40.55 24.70
CA TYR A 124 17.37 39.80 25.90
C TYR A 124 18.63 39.48 26.74
N ASN A 125 19.71 38.97 26.11
CA ASN A 125 20.95 38.68 26.82
C ASN A 125 21.55 39.91 27.50
N ARG A 126 21.57 41.06 26.82
CA ARG A 126 22.06 42.31 27.42
C ARG A 126 21.24 42.71 28.63
N GLU A 127 19.92 42.55 28.57
CA GLU A 127 19.03 42.82 29.70
C GLU A 127 19.37 41.89 30.88
N ILE A 128 19.43 40.57 30.66
CA ILE A 128 19.73 39.60 31.71
C ILE A 128 21.11 39.84 32.32
N VAL A 129 22.16 40.03 31.50
CA VAL A 129 23.53 40.29 31.97
C VAL A 129 23.61 41.58 32.78
N SER A 130 22.89 42.64 32.39
CA SER A 130 22.92 43.92 33.10
C SER A 130 22.39 43.83 34.54
N LYS A 131 21.44 42.90 34.78
CA LYS A 131 20.83 42.65 36.10
C LYS A 131 21.69 41.77 37.01
N GLN A 132 22.75 41.13 36.49
CA GLN A 132 23.60 40.24 37.29
C GLN A 132 24.71 40.98 38.06
N ASP A 133 25.17 40.35 39.14
CA ASP A 133 26.35 40.75 39.91
C ASP A 133 27.56 40.93 38.96
N PRO A 134 28.30 42.06 39.06
CA PRO A 134 29.47 42.34 38.23
C PRO A 134 30.46 41.18 38.09
N VAL A 135 30.64 40.37 39.14
CA VAL A 135 31.57 39.23 39.17
C VAL A 135 31.07 38.07 38.29
N LEU A 136 29.75 37.91 38.16
CA LEU A 136 29.13 36.82 37.39
C LEU A 136 28.87 37.17 35.92
N ARG A 137 28.84 38.47 35.58
CA ARG A 137 28.50 38.94 34.22
C ARG A 137 29.27 38.25 33.09
N PRO A 138 30.61 38.07 33.15
CA PRO A 138 31.34 37.42 32.05
C PRO A 138 30.93 35.96 31.83
N ALA A 139 30.73 35.21 32.92
CA ALA A 139 30.34 33.82 32.87
C ALA A 139 28.89 33.65 32.39
N VAL A 140 27.97 34.51 32.87
CA VAL A 140 26.57 34.53 32.42
C VAL A 140 26.47 34.91 30.94
N SER A 141 27.18 35.95 30.50
CA SER A 141 27.20 36.36 29.08
C SER A 141 27.64 35.20 28.19
N THR A 142 28.72 34.50 28.57
CA THR A 142 29.25 33.35 27.81
C THR A 142 28.24 32.20 27.74
N ALA A 143 27.56 31.89 28.85
CA ALA A 143 26.54 30.84 28.88
C ALA A 143 25.32 31.17 28.01
N LEU A 144 24.82 32.41 28.09
CA LEU A 144 23.68 32.87 27.31
C LEU A 144 23.99 32.97 25.81
N ASP A 145 25.21 33.37 25.44
CA ASP A 145 25.64 33.37 24.03
C ASP A 145 25.73 31.97 23.46
N LYS A 146 26.21 30.99 24.24
CA LYS A 146 26.21 29.59 23.83
C LYS A 146 24.80 29.07 23.56
N LEU A 147 23.85 29.35 24.46
CA LEU A 147 22.44 28.98 24.28
C LEU A 147 21.82 29.67 23.06
N ARG A 148 22.03 31.00 22.91
CA ARG A 148 21.59 31.77 21.74
C ARG A 148 22.04 31.12 20.44
N MET A 149 23.32 30.77 20.35
CA MET A 149 23.91 30.22 19.13
C MET A 149 23.42 28.82 18.81
N GLY A 150 23.08 28.01 19.81
CA GLY A 150 22.38 26.75 19.60
C GLY A 150 21.01 26.99 18.92
N HIS A 151 20.17 27.82 19.52
CA HIS A 151 18.83 28.11 18.96
C HIS A 151 18.87 28.81 17.60
N PHE A 152 19.82 29.72 17.38
CA PHE A 152 19.99 30.40 16.09
C PHE A 152 20.41 29.43 14.99
N THR A 153 21.40 28.57 15.25
CA THR A 153 21.87 27.57 14.29
C THR A 153 20.73 26.63 13.90
N ASP A 154 19.97 26.13 14.88
CA ASP A 154 18.79 25.28 14.62
C ASP A 154 17.74 25.97 13.72
N LEU A 155 17.43 27.24 13.98
CA LEU A 155 16.47 28.02 13.18
C LEU A 155 17.00 28.26 11.77
N PHE A 156 18.27 28.62 11.66
CA PHE A 156 18.93 28.87 10.40
C PHE A 156 18.96 27.60 9.52
N GLU A 157 19.33 26.45 10.08
CA GLU A 157 19.35 25.17 9.37
C GLU A 157 17.96 24.77 8.89
N LYS A 158 16.93 24.91 9.74
CA LYS A 158 15.53 24.65 9.36
C LYS A 158 15.08 25.56 8.22
N ARG A 159 15.33 26.86 8.33
CA ARG A 159 14.96 27.84 7.30
C ARG A 159 15.69 27.55 5.98
N PHE A 160 17.00 27.30 6.05
CA PHE A 160 17.82 26.95 4.90
C PHE A 160 17.31 25.68 4.20
N ALA A 161 16.92 24.65 4.96
CA ALA A 161 16.34 23.43 4.40
C ALA A 161 15.01 23.68 3.69
N VAL A 162 14.13 24.50 4.27
CA VAL A 162 12.84 24.90 3.65
C VAL A 162 13.08 25.73 2.38
N ASP A 163 13.98 26.72 2.41
CA ASP A 163 14.30 27.55 1.25
C ASP A 163 14.92 26.70 0.12
N GLN A 164 15.79 25.75 0.44
CA GLN A 164 16.33 24.77 -0.50
C GLN A 164 15.24 23.88 -1.12
N ALA A 165 14.31 23.37 -0.31
CA ALA A 165 13.19 22.57 -0.78
C ALA A 165 12.27 23.39 -1.71
N ASN A 166 11.92 24.61 -1.34
CA ASN A 166 11.10 25.51 -2.14
C ASN A 166 11.76 25.85 -3.48
N ALA A 167 13.06 26.16 -3.48
CA ALA A 167 13.83 26.42 -4.70
C ALA A 167 13.84 25.21 -5.65
N LYS A 168 14.04 24.00 -5.10
CA LYS A 168 13.97 22.75 -5.86
C LYS A 168 12.58 22.56 -6.47
N THR A 169 11.51 22.67 -5.67
CA THR A 169 10.13 22.51 -6.14
C THR A 169 9.75 23.52 -7.22
N ALA A 170 10.20 24.77 -7.10
CA ALA A 170 9.97 25.81 -8.10
C ALA A 170 10.61 25.44 -9.46
N LEU A 171 11.88 25.00 -9.45
CA LEU A 171 12.57 24.55 -10.66
C LEU A 171 11.95 23.29 -11.27
N GLU A 172 11.52 22.32 -10.45
CA GLU A 172 10.83 21.12 -10.93
C GLU A 172 9.46 21.46 -11.56
N THR A 173 8.73 22.40 -10.99
CA THR A 173 7.45 22.87 -11.54
C THR A 173 7.65 23.59 -12.88
N GLN A 174 8.69 24.44 -12.98
CA GLN A 174 9.07 25.07 -14.24
C GLN A 174 9.48 24.03 -15.29
N LEU A 175 10.27 23.02 -14.90
CA LEU A 175 10.68 21.94 -15.79
C LEU A 175 9.48 21.17 -16.33
N ASN A 176 8.50 20.83 -15.50
CA ASN A 176 7.28 20.14 -15.92
C ASN A 176 6.49 20.99 -16.94
N THR A 177 6.34 22.28 -16.67
CA THR A 177 5.66 23.22 -17.59
C THR A 177 6.36 23.29 -18.95
N VAL A 178 7.69 23.41 -18.96
CA VAL A 178 8.49 23.41 -20.20
C VAL A 178 8.39 22.06 -20.92
N SER A 179 8.37 20.95 -20.18
CA SER A 179 8.22 19.60 -20.73
C SER A 179 6.90 19.41 -21.46
N ASP A 180 5.80 19.91 -20.88
CA ASP A 180 4.48 19.84 -21.51
C ASP A 180 4.38 20.75 -22.74
N ASN A 181 5.00 21.94 -22.69
CA ASN A 181 5.11 22.83 -23.84
C ASN A 181 5.94 22.20 -24.98
N LEU A 182 7.03 21.51 -24.67
CA LEU A 182 7.83 20.79 -25.66
C LEU A 182 7.01 19.73 -26.39
N VAL A 183 6.19 18.97 -25.68
CA VAL A 183 5.29 17.97 -26.28
C VAL A 183 4.26 18.65 -27.19
N ALA A 184 3.67 19.76 -26.75
CA ALA A 184 2.69 20.50 -27.55
C ALA A 184 3.31 21.11 -28.82
N LEU A 185 4.50 21.70 -28.72
CA LEU A 185 5.24 22.27 -29.84
C LEU A 185 5.68 21.20 -30.84
N ALA A 186 6.18 20.06 -30.33
CA ALA A 186 6.57 18.93 -31.17
C ALA A 186 5.38 18.38 -31.98
N ARG A 187 4.17 18.37 -31.40
CA ARG A 187 2.95 17.99 -32.15
C ARG A 187 2.59 18.98 -33.25
N ARG A 188 2.83 20.28 -33.06
CA ARG A 188 2.42 21.33 -34.01
C ARG A 188 3.43 21.54 -35.14
N GLY A 189 4.72 21.56 -34.83
CA GLY A 189 5.78 21.97 -35.77
C GLY A 189 6.96 21.00 -35.84
N GLY A 190 6.91 19.87 -35.15
CA GLY A 190 8.01 18.93 -35.05
C GLY A 190 9.14 19.40 -34.13
N VAL A 191 10.08 18.48 -33.86
CA VAL A 191 11.22 18.72 -32.97
C VAL A 191 12.31 19.62 -33.55
N GLU A 192 12.24 19.93 -34.86
CA GLU A 192 13.18 20.83 -35.53
C GLU A 192 12.68 22.28 -35.59
N SER A 193 11.47 22.55 -35.08
CA SER A 193 10.93 23.91 -35.05
C SER A 193 11.76 24.81 -34.11
N GLY A 194 11.95 26.07 -34.51
CA GLY A 194 12.70 27.04 -33.71
C GLY A 194 12.12 27.25 -32.30
N GLU A 195 10.79 27.20 -32.18
CA GLU A 195 10.10 27.29 -30.88
C GLU A 195 10.38 26.09 -29.97
N TYR A 196 10.42 24.87 -30.54
CA TYR A 196 10.78 23.67 -29.79
C TYR A 196 12.24 23.74 -29.30
N LEU A 197 13.17 24.11 -30.17
CA LEU A 197 14.59 24.23 -29.82
C LEU A 197 14.81 25.28 -28.72
N ALA A 198 14.11 26.41 -28.78
CA ALA A 198 14.17 27.43 -27.74
C ALA A 198 13.67 26.90 -26.37
N GLN A 199 12.59 26.13 -26.33
CA GLN A 199 12.11 25.51 -25.09
C GLN A 199 13.01 24.37 -24.61
N ALA A 200 13.67 23.65 -25.51
CA ALA A 200 14.59 22.57 -25.16
C ALA A 200 15.84 23.13 -24.47
N GLU A 201 16.38 24.24 -24.96
CA GLU A 201 17.46 24.97 -24.29
C GLU A 201 17.02 25.54 -22.93
N ASN A 202 15.77 25.99 -22.79
CA ASN A 202 15.22 26.40 -21.50
C ASN A 202 15.16 25.23 -20.50
N ALA A 203 14.68 24.05 -20.93
CA ALA A 203 14.66 22.84 -20.10
C ALA A 203 16.07 22.44 -19.65
N LYS A 204 17.04 22.53 -20.57
CA LYS A 204 18.46 22.25 -20.29
C LYS A 204 19.05 23.23 -19.28
N ALA A 205 18.72 24.52 -19.36
CA ALA A 205 19.13 25.52 -18.39
C ALA A 205 18.56 25.19 -16.99
N ILE A 206 17.27 24.87 -16.88
CA ILE A 206 16.61 24.49 -15.62
C ILE A 206 17.26 23.22 -15.02
N LEU A 207 17.49 22.19 -15.82
CA LEU A 207 18.17 20.97 -15.38
C LEU A 207 19.63 21.23 -14.96
N GLY A 208 20.31 22.15 -15.63
CA GLY A 208 21.63 22.63 -15.25
C GLY A 208 21.63 23.32 -13.88
N GLU A 209 20.66 24.19 -13.60
CA GLU A 209 20.48 24.80 -12.28
C GLU A 209 20.18 23.76 -11.19
N LEU A 210 19.32 22.78 -11.49
CA LEU A 210 19.06 21.65 -10.58
C LEU A 210 20.34 20.85 -10.29
N GLY A 211 21.21 20.68 -11.29
CA GLY A 211 22.46 19.94 -11.16
C GLY A 211 23.58 20.67 -10.41
N LYS A 212 23.51 22.00 -10.24
CA LYS A 212 24.49 22.77 -9.46
C LYS A 212 24.46 22.45 -7.97
N THR A 213 23.38 21.87 -7.46
CA THR A 213 23.21 21.53 -6.04
C THR A 213 23.25 20.02 -5.84
N PRO A 214 24.40 19.41 -5.48
CA PRO A 214 24.54 17.96 -5.35
C PRO A 214 23.53 17.32 -4.38
N ARG A 215 23.11 18.06 -3.34
CA ARG A 215 22.14 17.62 -2.34
C ARG A 215 20.74 17.35 -2.89
N TRP A 216 20.40 17.86 -4.09
CA TRP A 216 19.08 17.65 -4.69
C TRP A 216 18.95 16.34 -5.46
N GLY A 217 20.05 15.60 -5.65
CA GLY A 217 20.06 14.31 -6.36
C GLY A 217 20.17 14.42 -7.89
N TYR A 218 20.39 15.61 -8.43
CA TYR A 218 20.55 15.86 -9.87
C TYR A 218 22.02 15.79 -10.27
N GLY A 219 22.66 14.62 -10.11
CA GLY A 219 24.02 14.43 -10.62
C GLY A 219 24.10 14.63 -12.15
N PRO A 220 25.30 14.85 -12.73
CA PRO A 220 25.45 15.05 -14.17
C PRO A 220 24.80 13.95 -15.03
N ALA A 221 24.89 12.69 -14.60
CA ALA A 221 24.25 11.56 -15.27
C ALA A 221 22.72 11.61 -15.21
N VAL A 222 22.13 12.10 -14.10
CA VAL A 222 20.68 12.26 -13.94
C VAL A 222 20.17 13.41 -14.80
N VAL A 223 20.92 14.51 -14.86
CA VAL A 223 20.64 15.65 -15.74
C VAL A 223 20.64 15.22 -17.19
N GLU A 224 21.66 14.47 -17.62
CA GLU A 224 21.79 13.94 -18.97
C GLU A 224 20.65 12.96 -19.31
N ASP A 225 20.36 11.99 -18.43
CA ASP A 225 19.25 11.05 -18.62
C ASP A 225 17.91 11.78 -18.78
N ARG A 226 17.67 12.80 -17.97
CA ARG A 226 16.40 13.53 -17.97
C ARG A 226 16.25 14.43 -19.20
N LEU A 227 17.34 15.07 -19.64
CA LEU A 227 17.37 15.80 -20.90
C LEU A 227 17.08 14.87 -22.08
N ARG A 228 17.73 13.70 -22.11
CA ARG A 228 17.49 12.67 -23.12
C ARG A 228 16.02 12.23 -23.16
N ARG A 229 15.42 11.92 -22.01
CA ARG A 229 14.00 11.54 -21.94
C ARG A 229 13.06 12.63 -22.45
N LEU A 230 13.41 13.90 -22.26
CA LEU A 230 12.62 15.02 -22.78
C LEU A 230 12.68 15.10 -24.31
N GLU A 231 13.88 14.93 -24.88
CA GLU A 231 14.05 14.87 -26.34
C GLU A 231 13.29 13.68 -26.95
N ASP A 232 13.39 12.51 -26.33
CA ASP A 232 12.68 11.29 -26.76
C ASP A 232 11.16 11.47 -26.70
N ARG A 233 10.66 12.13 -25.64
CA ARG A 233 9.23 12.45 -25.49
C ARG A 233 8.76 13.45 -26.56
N GLY A 234 9.58 14.44 -26.90
CA GLY A 234 9.30 15.37 -28.00
C GLY A 234 9.25 14.66 -29.36
N ARG A 235 10.22 13.78 -29.65
CA ARG A 235 10.23 12.98 -30.90
C ARG A 235 8.99 12.10 -31.01
N ALA A 236 8.63 11.39 -29.94
CA ALA A 236 7.41 10.58 -29.91
C ALA A 236 6.13 11.41 -30.14
N ALA A 237 6.09 12.64 -29.59
CA ALA A 237 4.98 13.56 -29.80
C ALA A 237 4.89 14.07 -31.25
N ALA A 238 6.01 14.28 -31.93
CA ALA A 238 6.04 14.61 -33.35
C ALA A 238 5.55 13.43 -34.22
N VAL A 239 5.90 12.19 -33.85
CA VAL A 239 5.38 10.98 -34.52
C VAL A 239 3.85 10.88 -34.39
N LEU A 240 3.28 11.18 -33.22
CA LEU A 240 1.83 11.18 -33.05
C LEU A 240 1.13 12.14 -34.02
N SER A 241 1.69 13.33 -34.26
CA SER A 241 1.14 14.29 -35.21
C SER A 241 1.16 13.79 -36.66
N SER A 242 2.25 13.12 -37.08
CA SER A 242 2.31 12.53 -38.42
C SER A 242 1.37 11.33 -38.58
N VAL A 243 1.17 10.56 -37.50
CA VAL A 243 0.18 9.47 -37.45
C VAL A 243 -1.23 10.00 -37.55
N ASP A 244 -1.55 11.13 -36.90
CA ASP A 244 -2.86 11.79 -37.02
C ASP A 244 -3.13 12.23 -38.47
N ALA A 245 -2.16 12.85 -39.13
CA ALA A 245 -2.29 13.24 -40.54
C ALA A 245 -2.52 12.01 -41.45
N THR A 246 -1.79 10.91 -41.24
CA THR A 246 -1.97 9.68 -42.03
C THR A 246 -3.29 8.97 -41.72
N TYR A 247 -3.74 9.02 -40.47
CA TYR A 247 -5.06 8.53 -40.10
C TYR A 247 -6.15 9.28 -40.90
N ASP A 248 -6.05 10.61 -40.96
CA ASP A 248 -7.03 11.46 -41.65
C ASP A 248 -7.00 11.32 -43.18
N HIS A 249 -5.83 11.03 -43.78
CA HIS A 249 -5.67 10.94 -45.23
C HIS A 249 -5.77 9.52 -45.81
N VAL A 250 -5.32 8.50 -45.08
CA VAL A 250 -5.15 7.13 -45.61
C VAL A 250 -5.88 6.08 -44.76
N GLY A 251 -6.04 6.35 -43.46
CA GLY A 251 -6.82 5.51 -42.55
C GLY A 251 -6.00 4.77 -41.49
N PRO A 252 -6.67 4.06 -40.57
CA PRO A 252 -6.10 3.57 -39.32
C PRO A 252 -4.97 2.54 -39.49
N HIS A 253 -5.06 1.69 -40.50
CA HIS A 253 -4.04 0.66 -40.73
C HIS A 253 -2.71 1.26 -41.20
N GLU A 254 -2.77 2.27 -42.08
CA GLU A 254 -1.58 2.98 -42.55
C GLU A 254 -0.95 3.77 -41.42
N ALA A 255 -1.78 4.45 -40.62
CA ALA A 255 -1.37 5.21 -39.46
C ALA A 255 -0.61 4.35 -38.44
N LEU A 256 -1.09 3.13 -38.15
CA LEU A 256 -0.40 2.20 -37.25
C LEU A 256 0.93 1.68 -37.81
N ARG A 257 1.02 1.43 -39.12
CA ARG A 257 2.26 0.98 -39.75
C ARG A 257 3.32 2.08 -39.77
N GLN A 258 2.91 3.32 -40.01
CA GLN A 258 3.79 4.47 -39.91
C GLN A 258 4.28 4.65 -38.47
N ALA A 259 3.39 4.53 -37.48
CA ALA A 259 3.74 4.61 -36.07
C ALA A 259 4.76 3.53 -35.67
N GLU A 260 4.56 2.29 -36.12
CA GLU A 260 5.49 1.18 -35.89
C GLU A 260 6.87 1.49 -36.49
N THR A 261 6.91 1.91 -37.75
CA THR A 261 8.17 2.27 -38.42
C THR A 261 8.90 3.39 -37.70
N ALA A 262 8.18 4.42 -37.26
CA ALA A 262 8.77 5.60 -36.63
C ALA A 262 9.21 5.35 -35.17
N ILE A 263 8.48 4.55 -34.39
CA ILE A 263 8.81 4.27 -32.98
C ILE A 263 9.92 3.22 -32.86
N PHE A 264 9.96 2.25 -33.78
CA PHE A 264 10.99 1.21 -33.80
C PHE A 264 12.22 1.61 -34.64
N ASP A 265 12.35 2.89 -35.04
CA ASP A 265 13.56 3.39 -35.69
C ASP A 265 14.78 3.25 -34.75
N PRO A 266 15.84 2.51 -35.15
CA PRO A 266 17.07 2.37 -34.36
C PRO A 266 17.77 3.68 -34.01
N SER A 267 17.48 4.78 -34.74
CA SER A 267 18.02 6.12 -34.47
C SER A 267 17.50 6.72 -33.16
N LEU A 268 16.32 6.29 -32.71
CA LEU A 268 15.78 6.63 -31.38
C LEU A 268 16.55 5.80 -30.35
N ARG A 269 17.13 6.43 -29.32
CA ARG A 269 17.90 5.73 -28.27
C ARG A 269 17.00 5.23 -27.13
N MET A 270 15.84 4.69 -27.48
CA MET A 270 14.86 4.10 -26.54
C MET A 270 15.12 2.61 -26.36
N ASP A 271 14.92 2.11 -25.13
CA ASP A 271 14.91 0.67 -24.87
C ASP A 271 13.64 -0.01 -25.42
N GLU A 272 13.66 -1.34 -25.51
CA GLU A 272 12.57 -2.10 -26.12
C GLU A 272 11.24 -1.97 -25.35
N ALA A 273 11.32 -1.88 -24.02
CA ALA A 273 10.14 -1.73 -23.18
C ALA A 273 9.48 -0.35 -23.38
N GLU A 274 10.29 0.70 -23.49
CA GLU A 274 9.83 2.05 -23.77
C GLU A 274 9.23 2.14 -25.17
N ARG A 275 9.87 1.57 -26.20
CA ARG A 275 9.30 1.52 -27.56
C ARG A 275 7.93 0.87 -27.59
N GLN A 276 7.80 -0.29 -26.94
CA GLN A 276 6.52 -1.00 -26.88
C GLN A 276 5.46 -0.20 -26.13
N SER A 277 5.82 0.45 -25.02
CA SER A 277 4.92 1.33 -24.26
C SER A 277 4.43 2.50 -25.12
N ARG A 278 5.33 3.18 -25.84
CA ARG A 278 4.96 4.29 -26.74
C ARG A 278 4.08 3.82 -27.89
N PHE A 279 4.39 2.68 -28.49
CA PHE A 279 3.57 2.13 -29.57
C PHE A 279 2.16 1.75 -29.10
N ASN A 280 2.03 1.21 -27.89
CA ASN A 280 0.73 0.93 -27.28
C ASN A 280 -0.10 2.21 -27.06
N LEU A 281 0.54 3.33 -26.68
CA LEU A 281 -0.13 4.63 -26.59
C LEU A 281 -0.64 5.10 -27.96
N VAL A 282 0.15 4.95 -29.03
CA VAL A 282 -0.32 5.28 -30.39
C VAL A 282 -1.48 4.37 -30.81
N LYS A 283 -1.42 3.08 -30.51
CA LYS A 283 -2.53 2.14 -30.75
C LYS A 283 -3.81 2.56 -30.04
N ALA A 284 -3.70 2.93 -28.76
CA ALA A 284 -4.84 3.42 -28.00
C ALA A 284 -5.43 4.71 -28.59
N HIS A 285 -4.57 5.65 -29.03
CA HIS A 285 -4.99 6.89 -29.69
C HIS A 285 -5.71 6.63 -31.02
N VAL A 286 -5.15 5.79 -31.89
CA VAL A 286 -5.79 5.40 -33.16
C VAL A 286 -7.12 4.67 -32.92
N ALA A 287 -7.19 3.83 -31.87
CA ALA A 287 -8.43 3.17 -31.48
C ALA A 287 -9.50 4.15 -30.97
N ALA A 288 -9.09 5.16 -30.18
CA ALA A 288 -9.98 6.22 -29.71
C ALA A 288 -10.55 7.04 -30.86
N ARG A 289 -9.70 7.51 -31.79
CA ARG A 289 -10.15 8.22 -33.00
C ARG A 289 -11.07 7.37 -33.89
N LYS A 290 -10.82 6.06 -33.96
CA LYS A 290 -11.71 5.12 -34.65
C LYS A 290 -13.09 5.03 -33.97
N SER A 291 -13.13 5.06 -32.64
CA SER A 291 -14.38 5.09 -31.89
C SER A 291 -15.15 6.38 -32.14
N GLU A 292 -14.48 7.53 -32.08
CA GLU A 292 -15.08 8.85 -32.40
C GLU A 292 -15.66 8.87 -33.82
N ALA A 293 -14.88 8.43 -34.82
CA ALA A 293 -15.37 8.33 -36.20
C ALA A 293 -16.58 7.39 -36.33
N THR A 294 -16.66 6.33 -35.51
CA THR A 294 -17.81 5.40 -35.51
C THR A 294 -19.07 6.04 -34.92
N GLU A 295 -18.92 6.94 -33.93
CA GLU A 295 -20.02 7.72 -33.37
C GLU A 295 -20.52 8.78 -34.37
N ASP A 296 -19.61 9.49 -35.04
CA ASP A 296 -19.95 10.43 -36.12
C ASP A 296 -20.70 9.73 -37.26
N ILE A 297 -20.25 8.54 -37.68
CA ILE A 297 -20.94 7.71 -38.68
C ILE A 297 -22.34 7.33 -38.18
N ARG A 298 -22.51 6.99 -36.90
CA ARG A 298 -23.81 6.63 -36.33
C ARG A 298 -24.77 7.82 -36.32
N GLU A 299 -24.30 8.99 -35.91
CA GLU A 299 -25.12 10.22 -35.89
C GLU A 299 -25.52 10.62 -37.32
N ILE A 300 -24.58 10.60 -38.27
CA ILE A 300 -24.85 10.92 -39.67
C ILE A 300 -25.78 9.89 -40.32
N ARG A 301 -25.67 8.59 -39.98
CA ARG A 301 -26.66 7.58 -40.41
C ARG A 301 -28.06 7.87 -39.87
N ALA A 302 -28.18 8.23 -38.60
CA ALA A 302 -29.47 8.58 -38.00
C ALA A 302 -30.08 9.83 -38.66
N LEU A 303 -29.25 10.84 -38.98
CA LEU A 303 -29.66 12.04 -39.70
C LEU A 303 -29.98 11.79 -41.18
N ALA A 304 -29.34 10.80 -41.80
CA ALA A 304 -29.58 10.46 -43.19
C ALA A 304 -30.84 9.61 -43.40
N GLU A 305 -31.30 8.87 -42.39
CA GLU A 305 -32.43 7.93 -42.52
C GLU A 305 -33.76 8.61 -42.94
N PRO A 306 -34.13 9.81 -42.44
CA PRO A 306 -35.27 10.57 -42.97
C PRO A 306 -35.11 10.93 -44.44
N THR A 307 -33.92 11.38 -44.86
CA THR A 307 -33.63 11.72 -46.26
C THR A 307 -33.65 10.48 -47.16
N ILE A 308 -33.09 9.36 -46.70
CA ILE A 308 -33.15 8.06 -47.39
C ILE A 308 -34.61 7.62 -47.58
N THR A 309 -35.45 7.77 -46.56
CA THR A 309 -36.88 7.42 -46.62
C THR A 309 -37.62 8.31 -47.60
N ALA A 310 -37.42 9.63 -47.52
CA ALA A 310 -38.04 10.59 -48.43
C ALA A 310 -37.60 10.37 -49.89
N LEU A 311 -36.31 10.13 -50.14
CA LEU A 311 -35.79 9.75 -51.46
C LEU A 311 -36.46 8.48 -51.98
N ARG A 312 -36.56 7.43 -51.16
CA ARG A 312 -37.22 6.16 -51.53
C ARG A 312 -38.71 6.30 -51.82
N ASP A 313 -39.37 7.23 -51.15
CA ASP A 313 -40.79 7.55 -51.36
C ASP A 313 -41.01 8.50 -52.55
N GLY A 314 -39.95 8.86 -53.26
CA GLY A 314 -40.02 9.63 -54.50
C GLY A 314 -40.04 11.14 -54.29
N VAL A 315 -39.71 11.63 -53.08
CA VAL A 315 -39.53 13.06 -52.80
C VAL A 315 -38.20 13.52 -53.41
N ASP A 316 -38.20 14.68 -54.07
CA ASP A 316 -37.02 15.19 -54.76
C ASP A 316 -36.03 15.87 -53.77
N LEU A 317 -35.12 15.06 -53.22
CA LEU A 317 -34.06 15.49 -52.30
C LEU A 317 -32.67 15.06 -52.80
N GLU A 318 -32.47 14.97 -54.12
CA GLU A 318 -31.23 14.39 -54.69
C GLU A 318 -29.96 15.17 -54.30
N ALA A 319 -30.04 16.50 -54.22
CA ALA A 319 -28.91 17.34 -53.79
C ALA A 319 -28.51 17.07 -52.33
N ASP A 320 -29.49 16.91 -51.44
CA ASP A 320 -29.26 16.59 -50.02
C ASP A 320 -28.77 15.13 -49.86
N GLY A 321 -29.29 14.23 -50.70
CA GLY A 321 -28.83 12.85 -50.81
C GLY A 321 -27.36 12.76 -51.24
N ASP A 322 -26.96 13.52 -52.26
CA ASP A 322 -25.56 13.55 -52.72
C ASP A 322 -24.62 14.16 -51.68
N LEU A 323 -25.05 15.20 -50.96
CA LEU A 323 -24.27 15.79 -49.86
C LEU A 323 -24.07 14.78 -48.71
N LEU A 324 -25.13 14.06 -48.31
CA LEU A 324 -25.04 13.02 -47.29
C LEU A 324 -24.19 11.84 -47.76
N ARG A 325 -24.30 11.44 -49.04
CA ARG A 325 -23.48 10.39 -49.64
C ARG A 325 -22.00 10.76 -49.62
N GLN A 326 -21.65 11.99 -50.01
CA GLN A 326 -20.26 12.47 -49.97
C GLN A 326 -19.72 12.52 -48.53
N ARG A 327 -20.54 12.97 -47.58
CA ARG A 327 -20.16 13.02 -46.16
C ARG A 327 -19.99 11.63 -45.53
N MET A 328 -20.81 10.66 -45.94
CA MET A 328 -20.63 9.25 -45.53
C MET A 328 -19.36 8.64 -46.13
N LEU A 329 -19.04 8.95 -47.39
CA LEU A 329 -17.79 8.50 -48.00
C LEU A 329 -16.55 9.11 -47.35
N SER A 330 -16.58 10.39 -46.97
CA SER A 330 -15.45 11.04 -46.28
C SER A 330 -15.18 10.46 -44.89
N LEU A 331 -16.19 9.86 -44.26
CA LEU A 331 -16.08 9.16 -42.97
C LEU A 331 -15.79 7.65 -43.12
N GLY A 332 -15.62 7.16 -44.35
CA GLY A 332 -15.37 5.75 -44.63
C GLY A 332 -16.61 4.84 -44.56
N ASP A 333 -17.83 5.40 -44.49
CA ASP A 333 -19.08 4.64 -44.49
C ASP A 333 -19.58 4.35 -45.92
N THR A 334 -18.91 3.41 -46.58
CA THR A 334 -19.27 2.98 -47.94
C THR A 334 -20.65 2.32 -48.02
N ILE A 335 -21.10 1.67 -46.94
CA ILE A 335 -22.41 1.00 -46.87
C ILE A 335 -23.53 2.05 -46.79
N GLY A 336 -23.40 3.04 -45.91
CA GLY A 336 -24.36 4.14 -45.80
C GLY A 336 -24.44 4.95 -47.09
N ALA A 337 -23.31 5.25 -47.70
CA ALA A 337 -23.25 5.91 -49.01
C ALA A 337 -23.98 5.10 -50.10
N ALA A 338 -23.79 3.78 -50.12
CA ALA A 338 -24.50 2.89 -51.07
C ALA A 338 -26.02 2.85 -50.81
N ARG A 339 -26.46 2.87 -49.54
CA ARG A 339 -27.90 2.96 -49.20
C ARG A 339 -28.53 4.24 -49.73
N ILE A 340 -27.82 5.37 -49.64
CA ILE A 340 -28.30 6.65 -50.18
C ILE A 340 -28.36 6.59 -51.71
N THR A 341 -27.32 6.10 -52.38
CA THR A 341 -27.31 5.89 -53.84
C THR A 341 -28.50 5.04 -54.29
N TYR A 342 -28.75 3.92 -53.60
CA TYR A 342 -29.88 3.04 -53.90
C TYR A 342 -31.23 3.74 -53.69
N ALA A 343 -31.39 4.52 -52.62
CA ALA A 343 -32.62 5.27 -52.36
C ALA A 343 -32.90 6.33 -53.43
N MET A 344 -31.87 7.03 -53.92
CA MET A 344 -31.98 7.98 -55.03
C MET A 344 -32.42 7.29 -56.32
N GLU A 345 -31.80 6.15 -56.67
CA GLU A 345 -32.15 5.37 -57.87
C GLU A 345 -33.58 4.80 -57.79
N TYR A 346 -33.96 4.26 -56.64
CA TYR A 346 -35.30 3.71 -56.40
C TYR A 346 -36.39 4.79 -56.47
N GLY A 347 -36.14 5.96 -55.87
CA GLY A 347 -37.04 7.11 -55.91
C GLY A 347 -37.28 7.65 -57.32
N ARG A 348 -36.24 7.64 -58.18
CA ARG A 348 -36.37 7.99 -59.61
C ARG A 348 -37.31 7.03 -60.34
N GLY A 349 -37.24 5.73 -60.06
CA GLY A 349 -38.13 4.73 -60.64
C GLY A 349 -39.59 4.92 -60.24
N ARG A 350 -39.86 5.26 -58.97
CA ARG A 350 -41.22 5.50 -58.46
C ARG A 350 -41.87 6.77 -59.02
N ARG A 351 -41.10 7.83 -59.27
CA ARG A 351 -41.58 9.04 -59.95
C ARG A 351 -42.03 8.77 -61.40
N GLY A 352 -41.69 7.61 -61.97
CA GLY A 352 -42.00 7.24 -63.35
C GLY A 352 -43.30 6.47 -63.61
N GLN A 353 -44.08 6.06 -62.59
CA GLN A 353 -45.30 5.25 -62.83
C GLN A 353 -46.48 5.62 -61.91
N PHE A 354 -47.55 6.17 -62.50
CA PHE A 354 -48.84 6.43 -61.87
C PHE A 354 -49.96 5.75 -62.67
N SER A 355 -50.64 4.76 -62.07
CA SER A 355 -52.08 4.49 -62.27
C SER A 355 -52.54 3.40 -61.30
N ILE A 356 -53.53 3.74 -60.48
CA ILE A 356 -54.26 2.84 -59.59
C ILE A 356 -55.52 2.36 -60.35
N PRO A 357 -56.05 1.16 -60.06
CA PRO A 357 -57.44 1.11 -59.61
C PRO A 357 -57.64 0.34 -58.30
N THR A 358 -58.51 0.93 -57.48
CA THR A 358 -59.10 0.46 -56.22
C THR A 358 -60.04 -0.73 -56.38
N SER A 359 -60.02 -1.69 -55.45
CA SER A 359 -61.12 -2.03 -54.52
C SER A 359 -60.97 -3.41 -53.88
N GLU A 360 -61.47 -3.51 -52.64
CA GLU A 360 -61.75 -4.73 -51.85
C GLU A 360 -60.58 -5.62 -51.44
N TRP A 361 -60.05 -5.40 -50.22
CA TRP A 361 -59.89 -6.43 -49.17
C TRP A 361 -59.56 -5.70 -47.85
N GLN A 362 -60.56 -4.99 -47.28
CA GLN A 362 -60.56 -4.53 -45.89
C GLN A 362 -61.59 -5.33 -45.10
N ARG A 363 -61.14 -6.47 -44.54
CA ARG A 363 -61.53 -7.08 -43.25
C ARG A 363 -61.03 -8.53 -43.21
N GLY A 364 -59.74 -8.68 -42.94
CA GLY A 364 -59.19 -9.86 -42.28
C GLY A 364 -58.56 -9.36 -40.99
N SER A 365 -58.87 -10.00 -39.87
CA SER A 365 -58.30 -9.68 -38.56
C SER A 365 -56.78 -9.49 -38.63
N LEU A 366 -56.26 -8.44 -38.00
CA LEU A 366 -54.89 -8.43 -37.49
C LEU A 366 -54.81 -9.46 -36.35
N GLY A 367 -54.95 -10.73 -36.70
CA GLY A 367 -54.55 -11.86 -35.88
C GLY A 367 -53.04 -11.98 -36.02
N ASP A 368 -52.36 -11.93 -34.88
CA ASP A 368 -50.98 -12.36 -34.66
C ASP A 368 -50.03 -12.17 -35.84
N VAL A 369 -49.41 -10.98 -35.94
CA VAL A 369 -48.05 -10.91 -36.47
C VAL A 369 -47.23 -11.78 -35.50
N PRO A 370 -46.66 -12.93 -35.94
CA PRO A 370 -45.89 -13.76 -35.03
C PRO A 370 -44.77 -12.90 -34.47
N LYS A 371 -44.79 -12.66 -33.15
CA LYS A 371 -43.67 -12.01 -32.46
C LYS A 371 -42.44 -12.86 -32.74
N VAL A 372 -41.55 -12.35 -33.60
CA VAL A 372 -40.25 -12.98 -33.84
C VAL A 372 -39.52 -13.02 -32.50
N PRO A 373 -39.04 -14.20 -32.04
CA PRO A 373 -38.34 -14.30 -30.76
C PRO A 373 -37.13 -13.35 -30.72
N ALA A 374 -36.87 -12.71 -29.57
CA ALA A 374 -35.76 -11.75 -29.43
C ALA A 374 -34.40 -12.30 -29.92
N LEU A 375 -34.16 -13.61 -29.77
CA LEU A 375 -32.99 -14.30 -30.29
C LEU A 375 -32.94 -14.40 -31.81
N ALA A 376 -34.07 -14.57 -32.49
CA ALA A 376 -34.11 -14.55 -33.96
C ALA A 376 -33.74 -13.15 -34.48
N THR A 377 -34.23 -12.09 -33.82
CA THR A 377 -33.84 -10.71 -34.16
C THR A 377 -32.34 -10.48 -33.92
N ALA A 378 -31.81 -10.90 -32.78
CA ALA A 378 -30.37 -10.75 -32.47
C ALA A 378 -29.46 -11.52 -33.43
N ARG A 379 -29.95 -12.57 -34.09
CA ARG A 379 -29.19 -13.44 -35.00
C ARG A 379 -29.47 -13.18 -36.48
N MET A 380 -30.42 -12.29 -36.80
CA MET A 380 -30.91 -12.08 -38.17
C MET A 380 -29.79 -11.71 -39.16
N GLY A 381 -28.81 -10.92 -38.72
CA GLY A 381 -27.65 -10.52 -39.56
C GLY A 381 -26.77 -11.70 -39.99
N PHE A 382 -26.69 -12.76 -39.19
CA PHE A 382 -25.83 -13.91 -39.47
C PHE A 382 -26.36 -14.78 -40.61
N GLY A 383 -27.65 -14.68 -40.95
CA GLY A 383 -28.22 -15.37 -42.11
C GLY A 383 -27.58 -14.92 -43.43
N GLN A 384 -27.14 -13.65 -43.52
CA GLN A 384 -26.39 -13.16 -44.69
C GLN A 384 -24.95 -13.67 -44.70
N GLU A 385 -24.27 -13.69 -43.56
CA GLU A 385 -22.90 -14.23 -43.47
C GLU A 385 -22.84 -15.72 -43.84
N LEU A 386 -23.88 -16.49 -43.49
CA LEU A 386 -23.98 -17.91 -43.81
C LEU A 386 -24.32 -18.20 -45.27
N GLN A 387 -24.60 -17.17 -46.09
CA GLN A 387 -24.62 -17.33 -47.55
C GLN A 387 -23.22 -17.52 -48.13
N ASP A 388 -22.17 -17.07 -47.43
CA ASP A 388 -20.79 -17.40 -47.78
C ASP A 388 -20.53 -18.90 -47.47
N PRO A 389 -20.28 -19.72 -48.50
CA PRO A 389 -20.01 -21.14 -48.30
C PRO A 389 -18.83 -21.41 -47.38
N ALA A 390 -17.84 -20.52 -47.31
CA ALA A 390 -16.67 -20.66 -46.46
C ALA A 390 -17.01 -20.46 -44.98
N VAL A 391 -17.85 -19.47 -44.66
CA VAL A 391 -18.32 -19.22 -43.28
C VAL A 391 -19.20 -20.38 -42.83
N LYS A 392 -20.12 -20.82 -43.69
CA LYS A 392 -21.00 -21.97 -43.43
C LYS A 392 -20.21 -23.26 -43.22
N ALA A 393 -19.25 -23.57 -44.08
CA ALA A 393 -18.38 -24.74 -43.95
C ALA A 393 -17.53 -24.69 -42.68
N ARG A 394 -17.03 -23.52 -42.30
CA ARG A 394 -16.24 -23.35 -41.08
C ARG A 394 -17.08 -23.55 -39.81
N LEU A 395 -18.29 -23.02 -39.76
CA LEU A 395 -19.21 -23.23 -38.64
C LEU A 395 -19.57 -24.71 -38.48
N ALA A 396 -19.86 -25.39 -39.58
CA ALA A 396 -20.15 -26.81 -39.60
C ALA A 396 -18.94 -27.66 -39.16
N ALA A 397 -17.75 -27.34 -39.67
CA ALA A 397 -16.51 -28.02 -39.31
C ALA A 397 -16.16 -27.84 -37.82
N LEU A 398 -16.35 -26.64 -37.28
CA LEU A 398 -16.11 -26.35 -35.87
C LEU A 398 -17.12 -27.07 -34.97
N THR A 399 -18.40 -27.10 -35.37
CA THR A 399 -19.45 -27.86 -34.68
C THR A 399 -19.15 -29.35 -34.68
N GLN A 400 -18.67 -29.90 -35.81
CA GLN A 400 -18.24 -31.29 -35.91
C GLN A 400 -17.04 -31.60 -35.01
N ALA A 401 -16.06 -30.70 -34.97
CA ALA A 401 -14.83 -30.86 -34.20
C ALA A 401 -15.06 -30.81 -32.68
N GLU A 402 -15.96 -29.93 -32.22
CA GLU A 402 -16.23 -29.71 -30.79
C GLU A 402 -17.29 -30.68 -30.26
N VAL A 403 -18.41 -30.84 -30.97
CA VAL A 403 -19.60 -31.54 -30.44
C VAL A 403 -20.22 -32.55 -31.41
N GLY A 404 -19.53 -32.91 -32.49
CA GLY A 404 -20.06 -33.77 -33.55
C GLY A 404 -20.51 -35.16 -33.07
N GLY A 405 -19.92 -35.69 -31.99
CA GLY A 405 -20.30 -36.96 -31.37
C GLY A 405 -21.31 -36.86 -30.21
N GLN A 406 -21.68 -35.65 -29.79
CA GLN A 406 -22.41 -35.40 -28.54
C GLN A 406 -23.94 -35.32 -28.70
N GLY A 407 -24.44 -35.58 -29.91
CA GLY A 407 -25.86 -35.62 -30.25
C GLY A 407 -26.46 -34.27 -30.66
N PRO A 408 -27.69 -34.26 -31.20
CA PRO A 408 -28.28 -33.09 -31.86
C PRO A 408 -28.45 -31.86 -30.96
N ALA A 409 -28.79 -32.06 -29.68
CA ALA A 409 -28.99 -30.96 -28.74
C ALA A 409 -27.68 -30.23 -28.40
N ALA A 410 -26.56 -30.97 -28.27
CA ALA A 410 -25.24 -30.39 -28.04
C ALA A 410 -24.74 -29.63 -29.29
N GLN A 411 -24.98 -30.19 -30.48
CA GLN A 411 -24.66 -29.57 -31.76
C GLN A 411 -25.40 -28.24 -31.95
N GLN A 412 -26.71 -28.23 -31.69
CA GLN A 412 -27.51 -27.01 -31.79
C GLN A 412 -27.13 -25.98 -30.71
N ALA A 413 -26.95 -26.40 -29.46
CA ALA A 413 -26.52 -25.51 -28.38
C ALA A 413 -25.16 -24.86 -28.67
N PHE A 414 -24.21 -25.60 -29.25
CA PHE A 414 -22.91 -25.06 -29.64
C PHE A 414 -23.04 -23.98 -30.73
N ILE A 415 -23.81 -24.24 -31.80
CA ILE A 415 -24.08 -23.24 -32.85
C ILE A 415 -24.73 -21.98 -32.26
N GLU A 416 -25.69 -22.16 -31.35
CA GLU A 416 -26.31 -21.04 -30.63
C GLU A 416 -25.29 -20.25 -29.81
N THR A 417 -24.31 -20.88 -29.16
CA THR A 417 -23.29 -20.16 -28.38
C THR A 417 -22.40 -19.27 -29.24
N ILE A 418 -22.02 -19.73 -30.43
CA ILE A 418 -21.22 -18.93 -31.38
C ILE A 418 -22.04 -17.70 -31.82
N MET A 419 -23.29 -17.91 -32.21
CA MET A 419 -24.17 -16.81 -32.64
C MET A 419 -24.47 -15.83 -31.48
N ASN A 420 -24.69 -16.33 -30.27
CA ASN A 420 -24.94 -15.49 -29.10
C ASN A 420 -23.72 -14.68 -28.71
N ARG A 421 -22.52 -15.26 -28.77
CA ARG A 421 -21.27 -14.55 -28.52
C ARG A 421 -21.02 -13.47 -29.56
N ALA A 422 -21.21 -13.80 -30.84
CA ALA A 422 -21.11 -12.85 -31.93
C ALA A 422 -22.05 -11.66 -31.70
N ALA A 423 -23.31 -11.94 -31.35
CA ALA A 423 -24.32 -10.92 -31.06
C ALA A 423 -24.01 -10.10 -29.80
N ALA A 424 -23.53 -10.74 -28.73
CA ALA A 424 -23.18 -10.06 -27.48
C ALA A 424 -22.00 -9.11 -27.64
N ARG A 425 -21.05 -9.45 -28.52
CA ARG A 425 -19.79 -8.70 -28.71
C ARG A 425 -19.78 -7.80 -29.95
N GLY A 426 -20.87 -7.77 -30.72
CA GLY A 426 -20.94 -7.02 -31.97
C GLY A 426 -19.94 -7.51 -33.02
N GLN A 427 -19.67 -8.82 -33.04
CA GLN A 427 -18.72 -9.46 -33.97
C GLN A 427 -19.46 -10.20 -35.09
N THR A 428 -18.76 -10.48 -36.18
CA THR A 428 -19.23 -11.40 -37.22
C THR A 428 -19.06 -12.86 -36.77
N LEU A 429 -19.77 -13.81 -37.39
CA LEU A 429 -19.55 -15.23 -37.15
C LEU A 429 -18.12 -15.63 -37.51
N ALA A 430 -17.61 -15.09 -38.63
CA ALA A 430 -16.24 -15.35 -39.07
C ALA A 430 -15.21 -14.92 -38.01
N GLN A 431 -15.36 -13.73 -37.42
CA GLN A 431 -14.47 -13.24 -36.34
C GLN A 431 -14.56 -14.13 -35.10
N THR A 432 -15.79 -14.52 -34.72
CA THR A 432 -16.04 -15.35 -33.53
C THR A 432 -15.42 -16.74 -33.63
N MET A 433 -15.29 -17.28 -34.85
CA MET A 433 -14.70 -18.59 -35.13
C MET A 433 -13.17 -18.58 -35.32
N ILE A 434 -12.53 -17.41 -35.44
CA ILE A 434 -11.08 -17.29 -35.72
C ILE A 434 -10.28 -16.84 -34.48
N GLY A 435 -10.93 -16.28 -33.47
CA GLY A 435 -10.25 -15.76 -32.27
C GLY A 435 -9.63 -16.83 -31.36
N ASP A 436 -8.77 -16.40 -30.44
CA ASP A 436 -8.02 -17.20 -29.44
C ASP A 436 -8.90 -18.04 -28.48
N TYR A 437 -10.22 -17.97 -28.64
CA TYR A 437 -11.18 -18.72 -27.86
C TYR A 437 -11.04 -20.23 -28.06
N PHE A 438 -10.76 -20.67 -29.29
CA PHE A 438 -10.57 -22.08 -29.60
C PHE A 438 -9.07 -22.41 -29.59
N PRO A 439 -8.64 -23.47 -28.90
CA PRO A 439 -7.23 -23.83 -28.88
C PRO A 439 -6.76 -24.24 -30.28
N ALA A 440 -5.45 -24.11 -30.54
CA ALA A 440 -4.87 -24.44 -31.85
C ALA A 440 -5.22 -25.85 -32.36
N VAL A 441 -5.41 -26.81 -31.44
CA VAL A 441 -5.84 -28.18 -31.75
C VAL A 441 -7.26 -28.24 -32.35
N THR A 442 -8.17 -27.37 -31.92
CA THR A 442 -9.53 -27.26 -32.47
C THR A 442 -9.47 -26.71 -33.89
N HIS A 443 -8.63 -25.70 -34.15
CA HIS A 443 -8.43 -25.18 -35.50
C HIS A 443 -7.82 -26.22 -36.45
N GLN A 444 -6.87 -27.03 -35.97
CA GLN A 444 -6.29 -28.14 -36.73
C GLN A 444 -7.33 -29.22 -37.08
N ARG A 445 -8.21 -29.59 -36.15
CA ARG A 445 -9.31 -30.53 -36.41
C ARG A 445 -10.35 -29.94 -37.36
N THR A 446 -10.68 -28.66 -37.19
CA THR A 446 -11.62 -27.93 -38.05
C THR A 446 -11.13 -27.92 -39.51
N ALA A 447 -9.82 -27.74 -39.73
CA ALA A 447 -9.23 -27.77 -41.07
C ALA A 447 -9.41 -29.12 -41.80
N GLN A 448 -9.60 -30.23 -41.07
CA GLN A 448 -9.85 -31.55 -41.66
C GLN A 448 -11.28 -31.70 -42.20
N PHE A 449 -12.24 -30.95 -41.64
CA PHE A 449 -13.66 -31.05 -42.00
C PHE A 449 -14.15 -29.92 -42.91
N VAL A 450 -13.40 -28.82 -43.02
CA VAL A 450 -13.84 -27.62 -43.76
C VAL A 450 -14.02 -27.86 -45.27
N SER A 451 -13.36 -28.88 -45.82
CA SER A 451 -13.46 -29.27 -47.23
C SER A 451 -14.51 -30.37 -47.50
N ASP A 452 -15.18 -30.91 -46.47
CA ASP A 452 -16.20 -31.96 -46.65
C ASP A 452 -17.60 -31.35 -46.78
N PRO A 453 -18.20 -31.35 -47.98
CA PRO A 453 -19.52 -30.77 -48.21
C PRO A 453 -20.65 -31.52 -47.46
N ASN A 454 -20.46 -32.79 -47.10
CA ASN A 454 -21.47 -33.56 -46.37
C ASN A 454 -21.60 -33.09 -44.91
N ILE A 455 -20.52 -32.56 -44.33
CA ILE A 455 -20.53 -32.00 -42.98
C ILE A 455 -21.35 -30.72 -42.92
N ALA A 456 -21.24 -29.84 -43.93
CA ALA A 456 -22.05 -28.62 -43.99
C ALA A 456 -23.56 -28.95 -44.05
N ALA A 457 -23.96 -29.87 -44.95
CA ALA A 457 -25.36 -30.27 -45.09
C ALA A 457 -25.95 -30.90 -43.82
N ARG A 458 -25.12 -31.61 -43.03
CA ARG A 458 -25.55 -32.26 -41.78
C ARG A 458 -26.06 -31.27 -40.74
N TYR A 459 -25.53 -30.05 -40.69
CA TYR A 459 -25.85 -29.06 -39.66
C TYR A 459 -26.86 -27.99 -40.09
N ASP A 460 -27.34 -28.04 -41.34
CA ASP A 460 -28.27 -27.03 -41.88
C ASP A 460 -29.55 -26.89 -41.07
N GLY A 461 -30.09 -27.99 -40.54
CA GLY A 461 -31.25 -27.98 -39.66
C GLY A 461 -30.99 -27.23 -38.34
N ALA A 462 -29.84 -27.47 -37.71
CA ALA A 462 -29.47 -26.82 -36.45
C ALA A 462 -29.15 -25.32 -36.65
N VAL A 463 -28.49 -24.97 -37.76
CA VAL A 463 -28.23 -23.58 -38.15
C VAL A 463 -29.53 -22.84 -38.41
N SER A 464 -30.47 -23.45 -39.15
CA SER A 464 -31.78 -22.85 -39.44
C SER A 464 -32.60 -22.66 -38.17
N ALA A 465 -32.58 -23.63 -37.25
CA ALA A 465 -33.25 -23.51 -35.95
C ALA A 465 -32.65 -22.39 -35.10
N ALA A 466 -31.32 -22.25 -35.06
CA ALA A 466 -30.65 -21.18 -34.35
C ALA A 466 -30.99 -19.79 -34.91
N LEU A 467 -31.01 -19.64 -36.24
CA LEU A 467 -31.43 -18.40 -36.91
C LEU A 467 -32.91 -18.08 -36.66
N ALA A 468 -33.75 -19.11 -36.59
CA ALA A 468 -35.17 -18.98 -36.22
C ALA A 468 -35.39 -18.67 -34.72
N GLY A 469 -34.33 -18.51 -33.93
CA GLY A 469 -34.39 -18.07 -32.54
C GLY A 469 -34.47 -19.20 -31.52
N SER A 470 -34.04 -20.42 -31.84
CA SER A 470 -33.96 -21.50 -30.86
C SER A 470 -33.05 -21.15 -29.68
N ASN A 471 -33.35 -21.74 -28.51
CA ASN A 471 -32.64 -21.45 -27.27
C ASN A 471 -32.28 -22.73 -26.48
N VAL A 472 -31.81 -23.76 -27.18
CA VAL A 472 -31.38 -25.04 -26.59
C VAL A 472 -30.21 -24.83 -25.61
N GLY A 473 -29.34 -23.86 -25.88
CA GLY A 473 -28.22 -23.43 -25.04
C GLY A 473 -28.59 -22.48 -23.90
N LYS A 474 -29.87 -22.08 -23.74
CA LYS A 474 -30.35 -21.19 -22.68
C LYS A 474 -29.53 -19.90 -22.54
N PHE A 475 -29.36 -19.18 -23.65
CA PHE A 475 -28.58 -17.95 -23.79
C PHE A 475 -27.07 -18.09 -23.56
N ALA A 476 -26.55 -19.32 -23.51
CA ALA A 476 -25.11 -19.55 -23.40
C ALA A 476 -24.36 -18.81 -24.52
N THR A 477 -23.23 -18.20 -24.14
CA THR A 477 -22.27 -17.55 -25.04
C THR A 477 -20.93 -18.28 -25.04
N GLY A 478 -20.83 -19.41 -24.32
CA GLY A 478 -19.68 -20.31 -24.36
C GLY A 478 -20.01 -21.76 -24.03
N ASN A 479 -19.10 -22.64 -24.45
CA ASN A 479 -19.10 -24.07 -24.17
C ASN A 479 -17.82 -24.46 -23.41
N ALA A 480 -17.89 -25.48 -22.58
CA ALA A 480 -16.77 -25.96 -21.78
C ALA A 480 -16.85 -27.46 -21.54
N SER A 481 -15.75 -28.15 -21.84
CA SER A 481 -15.51 -29.54 -21.47
C SER A 481 -14.70 -29.62 -20.15
N GLY A 482 -14.95 -30.64 -19.33
CA GLY A 482 -14.21 -30.87 -18.09
C GLY A 482 -14.51 -29.86 -16.96
N THR A 483 -13.46 -29.32 -16.32
CA THR A 483 -13.56 -28.41 -15.15
C THR A 483 -13.51 -26.92 -15.49
N VAL A 484 -13.41 -26.55 -16.77
CA VAL A 484 -13.31 -25.16 -17.25
C VAL A 484 -14.57 -24.36 -16.91
N ARG A 485 -14.42 -23.11 -16.42
CA ARG A 485 -15.52 -22.20 -16.03
C ARG A 485 -15.72 -21.10 -17.08
N PHE A 486 -16.91 -20.49 -17.14
CA PHE A 486 -17.31 -19.48 -18.14
C PHE A 486 -16.87 -18.05 -17.79
N ASN A 487 -15.59 -17.85 -17.44
CA ASN A 487 -15.02 -16.54 -17.11
C ASN A 487 -15.86 -15.73 -16.08
N GLY A 488 -16.27 -16.38 -14.99
CA GLY A 488 -17.10 -15.76 -13.94
C GLY A 488 -18.61 -15.76 -14.20
N GLY A 489 -19.08 -16.25 -15.35
CA GLY A 489 -20.50 -16.41 -15.63
C GLY A 489 -21.07 -17.82 -15.35
N PRO A 490 -22.41 -17.93 -15.24
CA PRO A 490 -23.07 -19.15 -14.82
C PRO A 490 -23.14 -20.21 -15.94
N GLY A 491 -23.02 -21.48 -15.56
CA GLY A 491 -23.45 -22.59 -16.42
C GLY A 491 -24.97 -22.66 -16.48
N VAL A 492 -25.54 -22.78 -17.68
CA VAL A 492 -26.99 -22.68 -17.91
C VAL A 492 -27.59 -23.93 -18.56
N ALA A 493 -26.81 -24.69 -19.34
CA ALA A 493 -27.26 -25.94 -19.97
C ALA A 493 -26.12 -26.98 -20.02
N ALA A 494 -26.49 -28.25 -20.19
CA ALA A 494 -25.54 -29.34 -20.41
C ALA A 494 -26.16 -30.38 -21.33
N HIS A 495 -25.46 -30.77 -22.39
CA HIS A 495 -25.92 -31.72 -23.40
C HIS A 495 -24.74 -32.58 -23.85
N GLY A 496 -24.90 -33.90 -23.90
CA GLY A 496 -23.87 -34.81 -24.43
C GLY A 496 -22.49 -34.60 -23.79
N GLY A 497 -22.39 -34.54 -22.47
CA GLY A 497 -21.11 -34.34 -21.76
C GLY A 497 -20.53 -32.92 -21.81
N GLU A 498 -21.03 -32.05 -22.68
CA GLU A 498 -20.64 -30.64 -22.77
C GLU A 498 -21.48 -29.76 -21.85
N ARG A 499 -20.86 -28.70 -21.31
CA ARG A 499 -21.53 -27.69 -20.51
C ARG A 499 -21.57 -26.38 -21.28
N PHE A 500 -22.68 -25.68 -21.21
CA PHE A 500 -22.92 -24.41 -21.87
C PHE A 500 -23.24 -23.36 -20.81
N GLY A 501 -22.63 -22.19 -20.95
CA GLY A 501 -22.70 -21.12 -19.95
C GLY A 501 -22.72 -19.74 -20.58
N ILE A 502 -23.20 -18.77 -19.81
CA ILE A 502 -23.08 -17.36 -20.17
C ILE A 502 -21.69 -16.93 -19.71
N GLU A 503 -20.87 -16.40 -20.60
CA GLU A 503 -19.54 -15.91 -20.22
C GLU A 503 -19.66 -14.60 -19.44
N GLY A 504 -18.75 -14.33 -18.51
CA GLY A 504 -18.76 -13.13 -17.65
C GLY A 504 -19.04 -11.81 -18.39
N PRO A 505 -18.32 -11.50 -19.49
CA PRO A 505 -18.55 -10.28 -20.27
C PRO A 505 -19.94 -10.20 -20.94
N ASP A 506 -20.61 -11.33 -21.14
CA ASP A 506 -21.85 -11.41 -21.92
C ASP A 506 -23.11 -11.49 -21.01
N GLN A 507 -22.94 -11.40 -19.68
CA GLN A 507 -24.04 -11.54 -18.71
C GLN A 507 -25.14 -10.49 -18.87
N GLU A 508 -24.80 -9.24 -19.18
CA GLU A 508 -25.78 -8.18 -19.38
C GLU A 508 -26.59 -8.42 -20.67
N TRP A 509 -25.93 -8.87 -21.74
CA TRP A 509 -26.60 -9.26 -22.97
C TRP A 509 -27.60 -10.39 -22.72
N ALA A 510 -27.19 -11.46 -22.02
CA ALA A 510 -28.06 -12.59 -21.72
C ALA A 510 -29.25 -12.18 -20.82
N ARG A 511 -29.05 -11.28 -19.85
CA ARG A 511 -30.12 -10.76 -18.98
C ARG A 511 -31.18 -9.99 -19.77
N ARG A 512 -30.77 -9.17 -20.74
CA ARG A 512 -31.70 -8.46 -21.64
C ARG A 512 -32.51 -9.44 -22.49
N MET A 513 -31.84 -10.40 -23.12
CA MET A 513 -32.51 -11.44 -23.91
C MET A 513 -33.48 -12.29 -23.07
N GLY A 514 -33.14 -12.57 -21.81
CA GLY A 514 -34.02 -13.28 -20.87
C GLY A 514 -35.24 -12.47 -20.43
N ALA A 515 -35.07 -11.16 -20.20
CA ALA A 515 -36.17 -10.26 -19.81
C ALA A 515 -37.24 -10.14 -20.91
N ASP A 516 -36.82 -10.09 -22.18
CA ASP A 516 -37.73 -10.03 -23.33
C ASP A 516 -38.54 -11.31 -23.53
N ILE A 517 -38.01 -12.47 -23.11
CA ILE A 517 -38.75 -13.75 -23.12
C ILE A 517 -39.73 -13.83 -21.93
N VAL A 518 -39.33 -13.38 -20.74
CA VAL A 518 -40.14 -13.46 -19.51
C VAL A 518 -41.27 -12.43 -19.48
N GLY A 519 -41.12 -11.27 -20.15
CA GLY A 519 -42.13 -10.22 -20.24
C GLY A 519 -43.41 -10.54 -21.04
N SER A 520 -43.68 -11.82 -21.33
CA SER A 520 -44.82 -12.27 -22.13
C SER A 520 -45.86 -13.11 -21.37
N GLY A 521 -45.75 -13.24 -20.03
CA GLY A 521 -46.76 -13.90 -19.18
C GLY A 521 -47.44 -12.94 -18.18
N PRO A 522 -48.76 -13.10 -17.89
CA PRO A 522 -49.45 -12.27 -16.91
C PRO A 522 -49.23 -12.78 -15.48
N ASP A 523 -48.96 -11.82 -14.59
CA ASP A 523 -49.08 -11.81 -13.11
C ASP A 523 -48.53 -12.98 -12.28
N ARG A 524 -47.51 -12.70 -11.45
CA ARG A 524 -47.57 -12.80 -9.96
C ARG A 524 -46.27 -12.35 -9.23
N PRO A 525 -46.34 -12.06 -7.91
CA PRO A 525 -45.54 -11.04 -7.24
C PRO A 525 -44.26 -11.53 -6.53
N SER A 526 -43.53 -10.52 -6.07
CA SER A 526 -42.20 -10.44 -5.47
C SER A 526 -41.89 -11.33 -4.26
N SER A 527 -40.62 -11.75 -4.18
CA SER A 527 -39.88 -12.02 -2.93
C SER A 527 -38.37 -11.77 -3.15
N PRO A 528 -37.62 -11.42 -2.09
CA PRO A 528 -36.43 -10.58 -2.17
C PRO A 528 -35.13 -11.40 -2.36
N LEU A 529 -34.15 -10.80 -3.05
CA LEU A 529 -32.77 -11.29 -3.11
C LEU A 529 -31.85 -10.44 -2.22
N PRO A 530 -30.76 -11.03 -1.69
CA PRO A 530 -29.94 -10.46 -0.63
C PRO A 530 -28.85 -9.51 -1.14
N ALA A 531 -28.41 -8.65 -0.24
CA ALA A 531 -27.34 -7.67 -0.42
C ALA A 531 -25.95 -8.32 -0.45
N SER A 532 -25.18 -8.03 -1.51
CA SER A 532 -23.71 -7.90 -1.49
C SER A 532 -23.17 -7.62 -2.90
N ALA A 533 -22.94 -6.35 -3.24
CA ALA A 533 -22.01 -5.92 -4.29
C ALA A 533 -21.85 -4.39 -4.23
N GLN A 534 -20.96 -3.91 -3.38
CA GLN A 534 -20.44 -2.55 -3.42
C GLN A 534 -18.91 -2.62 -3.51
N GLY A 535 -18.35 -1.77 -4.38
CA GLY A 535 -16.91 -1.53 -4.44
C GLY A 535 -16.33 -1.60 -5.84
N GLN A 536 -16.71 -0.66 -6.72
CA GLN A 536 -15.80 -0.02 -7.67
C GLN A 536 -16.49 1.23 -8.22
N GLN A 537 -16.03 2.40 -7.75
CA GLN A 537 -16.44 3.73 -8.21
C GLN A 537 -15.31 4.32 -9.05
N GLU A 538 -15.62 4.66 -10.31
CA GLU A 538 -14.99 5.78 -11.02
C GLU A 538 -16.12 6.68 -11.52
N GLY A 539 -15.95 7.99 -11.37
CA GLY A 539 -16.96 9.01 -11.66
C GLY A 539 -17.26 9.12 -13.15
N ILE A 540 -18.54 8.95 -13.52
CA ILE A 540 -19.03 9.18 -14.88
C ILE A 540 -19.35 10.68 -15.02
N ALA A 541 -18.51 11.40 -15.74
CA ALA A 541 -18.87 12.73 -16.26
C ALA A 541 -19.96 12.56 -17.34
N ALA A 542 -21.02 13.38 -17.28
CA ALA A 542 -22.22 13.28 -18.10
C ALA A 542 -22.04 13.65 -19.60
N GLY A 543 -20.85 13.49 -20.16
CA GLY A 543 -20.50 13.95 -21.51
C GLY A 543 -20.87 13.02 -22.68
N GLY A 544 -21.42 11.83 -22.43
CA GLY A 544 -21.54 10.78 -23.47
C GLY A 544 -22.90 10.06 -23.57
N LEU A 545 -23.99 10.62 -23.05
CA LEU A 545 -25.30 9.96 -23.04
C LEU A 545 -26.28 10.57 -24.07
N PRO A 546 -27.03 9.76 -24.83
CA PRO A 546 -28.05 10.27 -25.75
C PRO A 546 -29.18 10.99 -25.00
N ALA A 547 -29.79 12.00 -25.63
CA ALA A 547 -30.77 12.89 -25.01
C ALA A 547 -31.98 12.16 -24.37
N SER A 548 -32.40 11.01 -24.93
CA SER A 548 -33.45 10.15 -24.37
C SER A 548 -33.01 9.43 -23.10
N GLN A 549 -31.73 9.07 -22.97
CA GLN A 549 -31.16 8.50 -21.74
C GLN A 549 -30.92 9.60 -20.69
N ILE A 550 -30.53 10.81 -21.09
CA ILE A 550 -30.47 11.96 -20.17
C ILE A 550 -31.88 12.28 -19.62
N ALA A 551 -32.91 12.25 -20.47
CA ALA A 551 -34.29 12.41 -20.04
C ALA A 551 -34.74 11.28 -19.08
N GLY A 552 -34.37 10.02 -19.40
CA GLY A 552 -34.63 8.87 -18.53
C GLY A 552 -33.90 8.95 -17.18
N LEU A 553 -32.66 9.43 -17.16
CA LEU A 553 -31.87 9.64 -15.93
C LEU A 553 -32.40 10.79 -15.10
N ARG A 554 -32.85 11.89 -15.72
CA ARG A 554 -33.52 12.99 -15.02
C ARG A 554 -34.84 12.53 -14.41
N GLN A 555 -35.61 11.71 -15.14
CA GLN A 555 -36.85 11.14 -14.63
C GLN A 555 -36.59 10.18 -13.47
N TRP A 556 -35.64 9.25 -13.63
CA TRP A 556 -35.22 8.30 -12.59
C TRP A 556 -34.72 9.02 -11.35
N ALA A 557 -33.81 10.00 -11.50
CA ALA A 557 -33.25 10.79 -10.41
C ALA A 557 -34.34 11.58 -9.68
N GLY A 558 -35.28 12.18 -10.42
CA GLY A 558 -36.44 12.86 -9.85
C GLY A 558 -37.33 11.92 -9.02
N THR A 559 -37.71 10.76 -9.56
CA THR A 559 -38.53 9.77 -8.83
C THR A 559 -37.81 9.17 -7.63
N THR A 560 -36.50 8.92 -7.74
CA THR A 560 -35.69 8.35 -6.66
C THR A 560 -35.57 9.36 -5.51
N PHE A 561 -35.28 10.62 -5.84
CA PHE A 561 -35.23 11.70 -4.88
C PHE A 561 -36.58 11.95 -4.20
N ASP A 562 -37.68 11.99 -4.95
CA ASP A 562 -39.02 12.18 -4.38
C ASP A 562 -39.40 11.03 -3.44
N GLY A 563 -38.98 9.80 -3.75
CA GLY A 563 -39.13 8.63 -2.87
C GLY A 563 -38.34 8.76 -1.57
N MET A 564 -37.05 9.12 -1.66
CA MET A 564 -36.21 9.37 -0.49
C MET A 564 -36.78 10.47 0.41
N MET A 565 -37.26 11.57 -0.18
CA MET A 565 -37.88 12.67 0.56
C MET A 565 -39.22 12.29 1.20
N ALA A 566 -40.00 11.43 0.54
CA ALA A 566 -41.25 10.91 1.10
C ALA A 566 -41.00 9.96 2.29
N ASP A 567 -39.96 9.14 2.20
CA ASP A 567 -39.55 8.24 3.29
C ASP A 567 -38.95 9.01 4.46
N ALA A 568 -38.12 10.02 4.19
CA ALA A 568 -37.60 10.94 5.21
C ALA A 568 -38.72 11.71 5.94
N LYS A 569 -39.76 12.15 5.22
CA LYS A 569 -40.94 12.80 5.83
C LYS A 569 -41.80 11.84 6.66
N LYS A 570 -41.75 10.53 6.40
CA LYS A 570 -42.47 9.52 7.19
C LYS A 570 -41.69 9.10 8.45
N SER A 571 -40.38 9.32 8.48
CA SER A 571 -39.46 8.83 9.53
C SER A 571 -39.00 9.90 10.53
N VAL A 572 -39.69 11.05 10.61
CA VAL A 572 -39.33 12.21 11.44
C VAL A 572 -38.98 11.77 12.87
N GLY A 573 -37.67 11.85 13.19
CA GLY A 573 -37.09 11.54 14.51
C GLY A 573 -36.24 10.26 14.61
N LYS A 574 -36.11 9.42 13.56
CA LYS A 574 -35.36 8.14 13.64
C LYS A 574 -34.48 7.79 12.44
N TRP A 575 -34.37 8.66 11.45
CA TRP A 575 -33.58 8.36 10.25
C TRP A 575 -32.08 8.65 10.49
N HIS A 576 -31.21 7.69 10.17
CA HIS A 576 -29.74 7.86 10.13
C HIS A 576 -29.32 7.96 8.66
N ILE A 577 -28.58 9.00 8.30
CA ILE A 577 -27.98 9.16 6.97
C ILE A 577 -26.55 8.62 7.03
N GLY A 578 -26.24 7.59 6.24
CA GLY A 578 -24.89 7.01 6.17
C GLY A 578 -24.03 7.60 5.03
N ASP A 579 -22.74 7.26 5.02
CA ASP A 579 -21.78 7.60 3.96
C ASP A 579 -22.31 7.27 2.55
N GLU A 580 -23.02 6.15 2.43
CA GLU A 580 -23.59 5.68 1.16
C GLU A 580 -24.72 6.57 0.66
N ASP A 581 -25.57 7.08 1.56
CA ASP A 581 -26.69 7.95 1.20
C ASP A 581 -26.20 9.32 0.76
N VAL A 582 -25.18 9.86 1.44
CA VAL A 582 -24.54 11.13 1.07
C VAL A 582 -23.81 11.00 -0.26
N ALA A 583 -22.99 9.96 -0.46
CA ALA A 583 -22.31 9.71 -1.72
C ALA A 583 -23.29 9.44 -2.87
N PHE A 584 -24.40 8.76 -2.61
CA PHE A 584 -25.46 8.50 -3.59
C PHE A 584 -26.21 9.78 -3.97
N LEU A 585 -26.64 10.58 -2.99
CA LEU A 585 -27.33 11.85 -3.22
C LEU A 585 -26.41 12.84 -3.95
N SER A 586 -25.24 13.16 -3.39
CA SER A 586 -24.30 14.15 -3.92
C SER A 586 -23.66 13.75 -5.24
N GLY A 587 -23.26 12.48 -5.37
CA GLY A 587 -22.48 12.00 -6.51
C GLY A 587 -23.31 11.44 -7.67
N ARG A 588 -24.47 10.82 -7.40
CA ARG A 588 -25.24 10.09 -8.43
C ARG A 588 -26.58 10.70 -8.78
N ILE A 589 -27.25 11.37 -7.84
CA ILE A 589 -28.59 11.93 -8.07
C ILE A 589 -28.50 13.43 -8.37
N PHE A 590 -27.77 14.17 -7.54
CA PHE A 590 -27.72 15.64 -7.55
C PHE A 590 -27.43 16.26 -8.93
N PRO A 591 -26.50 15.74 -9.75
CA PRO A 591 -26.21 16.30 -11.07
C PRO A 591 -27.39 16.23 -12.05
N PHE A 592 -28.33 15.31 -11.83
CA PHE A 592 -29.46 15.04 -12.73
C PHE A 592 -30.80 15.58 -12.23
N LEU A 593 -30.83 16.21 -11.05
CA LEU A 593 -32.03 16.84 -10.51
C LEU A 593 -32.35 18.16 -11.23
N ASP A 594 -33.63 18.53 -11.27
CA ASP A 594 -34.03 19.87 -11.64
C ASP A 594 -33.73 20.88 -10.51
N GLU A 595 -33.73 22.17 -10.83
CA GLU A 595 -33.37 23.24 -9.88
C GLU A 595 -34.31 23.36 -8.67
N LYS A 596 -35.54 22.82 -8.74
CA LYS A 596 -36.44 22.79 -7.59
C LYS A 596 -36.04 21.65 -6.65
N ARG A 597 -35.77 20.47 -7.19
CA ARG A 597 -35.33 19.29 -6.41
C ARG A 597 -33.92 19.43 -5.90
N LYS A 598 -33.01 20.07 -6.62
CA LYS A 598 -31.68 20.44 -6.11
C LYS A 598 -31.78 21.35 -4.88
N ARG A 599 -32.67 22.34 -4.92
CA ARG A 599 -32.94 23.21 -3.74
C ARG A 599 -33.47 22.40 -2.57
N GLN A 600 -34.41 21.48 -2.80
CA GLN A 600 -34.93 20.59 -1.77
C GLN A 600 -33.86 19.61 -1.25
N ALA A 601 -32.96 19.13 -2.10
CA ALA A 601 -31.86 18.26 -1.71
C ALA A 601 -30.85 19.01 -0.85
N VAL A 602 -30.53 20.27 -1.20
CA VAL A 602 -29.68 21.14 -0.38
C VAL A 602 -30.37 21.48 0.94
N GLU A 603 -31.66 21.84 0.95
CA GLU A 603 -32.42 22.06 2.19
C GLU A 603 -32.48 20.81 3.07
N PHE A 604 -32.59 19.63 2.45
CA PHE A 604 -32.59 18.34 3.15
C PHE A 604 -31.22 17.98 3.73
N LEU A 605 -30.14 18.18 2.97
CA LEU A 605 -28.77 17.99 3.46
C LEU A 605 -28.44 19.00 4.57
N ALA A 606 -28.90 20.24 4.45
CA ALA A 606 -28.77 21.28 5.47
C ALA A 606 -29.59 21.01 6.75
N ASP A 607 -30.69 20.25 6.66
CA ASP A 607 -31.46 19.84 7.86
C ASP A 607 -30.85 18.57 8.51
N ALA A 608 -30.22 17.69 7.72
CA ALA A 608 -29.42 16.58 8.23
C ALA A 608 -28.15 17.06 8.97
N GLU A 609 -27.53 18.14 8.49
CA GLU A 609 -26.41 18.86 9.12
C GLU A 609 -26.72 19.40 10.53
N ARG A 610 -28.00 19.51 10.91
CA ARG A 610 -28.41 19.94 12.26
C ARG A 610 -28.41 18.81 13.30
N THR A 611 -28.15 17.56 12.91
CA THR A 611 -28.08 16.39 13.81
C THR A 611 -26.67 15.78 13.83
N ASP A 612 -26.26 15.14 14.94
CA ASP A 612 -24.91 14.58 15.23
C ASP A 612 -24.30 13.63 14.16
N ALA A 613 -25.00 13.36 13.05
CA ALA A 613 -24.63 12.46 11.96
C ALA A 613 -23.33 12.84 11.22
N LEU A 614 -22.86 14.09 11.31
CA LEU A 614 -21.58 14.52 10.71
C LEU A 614 -20.35 13.80 11.32
N LEU A 615 -20.44 13.33 12.58
CA LEU A 615 -19.35 12.62 13.25
C LEU A 615 -19.13 11.19 12.72
N ASP A 616 -20.13 10.65 12.04
CA ASP A 616 -20.13 9.28 11.51
C ASP A 616 -19.72 9.23 10.03
N LEU A 617 -19.61 10.39 9.36
CA LEU A 617 -19.18 10.47 7.96
C LEU A 617 -17.65 10.39 7.81
N SER A 618 -17.18 9.65 6.81
CA SER A 618 -15.76 9.59 6.45
C SER A 618 -15.22 10.96 5.99
N PRO A 619 -13.89 11.22 6.11
CA PRO A 619 -13.29 12.48 5.66
C PRO A 619 -13.58 12.79 4.18
N ASP A 620 -13.53 11.77 3.32
CA ASP A 620 -13.80 11.90 1.89
C ASP A 620 -15.27 12.26 1.64
N ALA A 621 -16.21 11.62 2.34
CA ALA A 621 -17.64 11.95 2.22
C ALA A 621 -17.95 13.38 2.67
N ARG A 622 -17.30 13.85 3.75
CA ARG A 622 -17.42 15.23 4.23
C ARG A 622 -16.86 16.25 3.23
N GLN A 623 -15.73 15.93 2.58
CA GLN A 623 -15.16 16.79 1.54
C GLN A 623 -16.03 16.85 0.29
N VAL A 624 -16.61 15.73 -0.13
CA VAL A 624 -17.54 15.67 -1.26
C VAL A 624 -18.80 16.49 -0.99
N LEU A 625 -19.35 16.41 0.23
CA LEU A 625 -20.48 17.23 0.65
C LEU A 625 -20.15 18.73 0.60
N ARG A 626 -19.01 19.13 1.16
CA ARG A 626 -18.53 20.53 1.12
C ARG A 626 -18.40 21.03 -0.32
N ASN A 627 -17.71 20.29 -1.19
CA ASN A 627 -17.52 20.68 -2.59
C ASN A 627 -18.87 20.87 -3.31
N SER A 628 -19.86 20.04 -2.97
CA SER A 628 -21.21 20.14 -3.52
C SER A 628 -21.96 21.40 -3.04
N LEU A 629 -21.81 21.75 -1.76
CA LEU A 629 -22.37 22.99 -1.20
C LEU A 629 -21.69 24.24 -1.77
N GLU A 630 -20.36 24.22 -1.90
CA GLU A 630 -19.58 25.31 -2.53
C GLU A 630 -19.99 25.53 -3.98
N GLN A 631 -20.15 24.45 -4.75
CA GLN A 631 -20.62 24.53 -6.14
C GLN A 631 -22.06 25.08 -6.22
N ALA A 632 -22.94 24.66 -5.32
CA ALA A 632 -24.31 25.18 -5.25
C ALA A 632 -24.35 26.67 -4.84
N ALA A 633 -23.51 27.08 -3.89
CA ALA A 633 -23.40 28.47 -3.45
C ALA A 633 -22.82 29.37 -4.57
N ALA A 634 -21.82 28.89 -5.32
CA ALA A 634 -21.28 29.56 -6.51
C ALA A 634 -22.34 29.73 -7.61
N GLY A 635 -23.30 28.79 -7.71
CA GLY A 635 -24.47 28.86 -8.58
C GLY A 635 -25.59 29.81 -8.10
N GLY A 636 -25.39 30.54 -6.99
CA GLY A 636 -26.37 31.50 -6.47
C GLY A 636 -27.38 30.92 -5.48
N ASN A 637 -27.18 29.69 -4.97
CA ASN A 637 -28.04 29.12 -3.94
C ASN A 637 -27.76 29.77 -2.56
N HIS A 638 -28.67 30.64 -2.12
CA HIS A 638 -28.56 31.36 -0.85
C HIS A 638 -28.61 30.44 0.39
N ALA A 639 -29.29 29.28 0.31
CA ALA A 639 -29.33 28.31 1.41
C ALA A 639 -27.99 27.58 1.56
N ALA A 640 -27.37 27.17 0.46
CA ALA A 640 -26.01 26.61 0.46
C ALA A 640 -24.98 27.63 0.98
N ARG A 641 -25.13 28.90 0.60
CA ARG A 641 -24.27 29.99 1.08
C ARG A 641 -24.44 30.27 2.57
N ALA A 642 -25.67 30.17 3.10
CA ALA A 642 -25.95 30.30 4.53
C ALA A 642 -25.43 29.09 5.32
N ALA A 643 -25.57 27.87 4.78
CA ALA A 643 -25.02 26.65 5.38
C ALA A 643 -23.49 26.75 5.51
N LEU A 644 -22.78 27.11 4.42
CA LEU A 644 -21.32 27.30 4.43
C LEU A 644 -20.82 28.37 5.43
N LEU A 645 -21.62 29.42 5.68
CA LEU A 645 -21.28 30.49 6.63
C LEU A 645 -21.44 30.06 8.10
N ASP A 646 -22.36 29.13 8.40
CA ASP A 646 -22.54 28.55 9.75
C ASP A 646 -21.54 27.39 10.00
N ASP A 647 -20.87 26.90 8.94
CA ASP A 647 -20.08 25.66 8.92
C ASP A 647 -18.58 25.85 9.17
N GLU A 648 -18.03 27.04 8.96
CA GLU A 648 -16.58 27.28 9.01
C GLU A 648 -16.00 26.93 10.40
N GLU A 649 -16.75 27.24 11.47
CA GLU A 649 -16.38 26.94 12.85
C GLU A 649 -16.60 25.46 13.23
N ARG A 650 -17.61 24.80 12.63
CA ARG A 650 -17.93 23.38 12.88
C ARG A 650 -16.98 22.44 12.15
N PHE A 651 -16.63 22.73 10.91
CA PHE A 651 -15.59 22.00 10.20
C PHE A 651 -14.20 22.21 10.81
N ALA A 652 -13.90 23.41 11.29
CA ALA A 652 -12.69 23.64 12.09
C ALA A 652 -12.71 22.82 13.39
N THR A 653 -13.90 22.57 13.97
CA THR A 653 -14.05 21.68 15.13
C THR A 653 -13.88 20.21 14.77
N LEU A 654 -14.39 19.77 13.61
CA LEU A 654 -14.23 18.41 13.11
C LEU A 654 -12.79 18.10 12.66
N GLN A 655 -12.09 19.06 12.05
CA GLN A 655 -10.65 18.96 11.77
C GLN A 655 -9.83 18.92 13.06
N ARG A 656 -10.23 19.68 14.09
CA ARG A 656 -9.63 19.57 15.44
C ARG A 656 -9.86 18.17 16.01
N MET A 657 -11.06 17.60 15.89
CA MET A 657 -11.38 16.23 16.30
C MET A 657 -10.65 15.15 15.50
N GLU A 658 -10.25 15.42 14.27
CA GLU A 658 -9.46 14.51 13.44
C GLU A 658 -7.98 14.47 13.85
N GLN A 659 -7.50 15.56 14.45
CA GLN A 659 -6.20 15.61 15.13
C GLN A 659 -6.27 15.07 16.58
N GLU A 660 -7.46 14.78 17.11
CA GLU A 660 -7.63 14.21 18.46
C GLU A 660 -7.24 12.73 18.46
N THR A 661 -6.46 12.35 19.47
CA THR A 661 -6.02 10.97 19.62
C THR A 661 -7.22 10.07 19.96
N PRO A 662 -7.27 8.80 19.47
CA PRO A 662 -8.33 7.86 19.80
C PRO A 662 -8.69 7.79 21.29
N LEU A 663 -7.70 7.83 22.18
CA LEU A 663 -7.96 7.85 23.62
C LEU A 663 -8.67 9.14 24.07
N LEU A 664 -8.25 10.31 23.58
CA LEU A 664 -8.90 11.58 23.89
C LEU A 664 -10.33 11.63 23.37
N ARG A 665 -10.57 11.07 22.17
CA ARG A 665 -11.92 10.88 21.63
C ARG A 665 -12.76 10.00 22.56
N GLY A 666 -12.21 8.90 23.05
CA GLY A 666 -12.88 8.01 23.99
C GLY A 666 -13.26 8.69 25.32
N VAL A 667 -12.41 9.59 25.82
CA VAL A 667 -12.70 10.42 27.00
C VAL A 667 -13.86 11.38 26.72
N ARG A 668 -13.80 12.11 25.61
CA ARG A 668 -14.81 13.10 25.25
C ARG A 668 -16.17 12.48 24.96
N ALA A 669 -16.18 11.33 24.31
CA ALA A 669 -17.38 10.55 24.04
C ALA A 669 -17.93 9.83 25.29
N GLY A 670 -17.27 9.94 26.45
CA GLY A 670 -17.68 9.30 27.69
C GLY A 670 -17.55 7.79 27.72
N TRP A 671 -16.83 7.20 26.75
CA TRP A 671 -16.58 5.75 26.71
C TRP A 671 -15.62 5.30 27.81
N ILE A 672 -14.67 6.17 28.15
CA ILE A 672 -13.66 5.93 29.17
C ILE A 672 -13.48 7.17 30.03
N LYS A 673 -13.00 6.98 31.26
CA LYS A 673 -12.42 8.09 32.04
C LYS A 673 -10.97 8.30 31.58
N PRO A 674 -10.42 9.53 31.70
CA PRO A 674 -9.00 9.76 31.47
C PRO A 674 -8.17 8.79 32.30
N PRO A 675 -7.27 8.01 31.69
CA PRO A 675 -6.38 7.15 32.45
C PRO A 675 -5.45 8.00 33.34
N PRO A 676 -5.07 7.51 34.53
CA PRO A 676 -4.19 8.24 35.43
C PRO A 676 -2.76 8.32 34.84
N PRO A 677 -2.02 9.42 35.05
CA PRO A 677 -0.63 9.52 34.63
C PRO A 677 0.21 8.37 35.18
N VAL A 678 1.13 7.83 34.38
CA VAL A 678 2.02 6.76 34.84
C VAL A 678 3.15 7.33 35.70
N PRO A 679 3.31 6.89 36.96
CA PRO A 679 4.39 7.35 37.82
C PRO A 679 5.67 6.57 37.48
N TRP A 680 6.37 6.95 36.41
CA TRP A 680 7.54 6.21 35.91
C TRP A 680 8.66 5.99 36.94
N GLN A 681 8.79 6.89 37.93
CA GLN A 681 9.74 6.78 39.04
C GLN A 681 9.15 6.15 40.33
N GLY A 682 7.86 5.77 40.29
CA GLY A 682 7.19 5.10 41.39
C GLY A 682 7.55 3.63 41.52
N SER A 683 6.92 2.94 42.47
CA SER A 683 7.10 1.50 42.65
C SER A 683 6.58 0.72 41.44
N ASP A 684 7.06 -0.51 41.26
CA ASP A 684 6.62 -1.38 40.16
C ASP A 684 5.12 -1.65 40.19
N ASP A 685 4.53 -1.74 41.38
CA ASP A 685 3.08 -1.89 41.55
C ASP A 685 2.32 -0.64 41.07
N GLN A 686 2.86 0.56 41.33
CA GLN A 686 2.25 1.81 40.87
C GLN A 686 2.31 1.94 39.34
N VAL A 687 3.46 1.61 38.74
CA VAL A 687 3.61 1.60 37.27
C VAL A 687 2.70 0.54 36.65
N ALA A 688 2.66 -0.67 37.20
CA ALA A 688 1.81 -1.76 36.71
C ALA A 688 0.32 -1.42 36.82
N ALA A 689 -0.12 -0.80 37.92
CA ALA A 689 -1.51 -0.38 38.10
C ALA A 689 -1.92 0.69 37.08
N ALA A 690 -1.06 1.69 36.83
CA ALA A 690 -1.31 2.72 35.82
C ALA A 690 -1.32 2.10 34.40
N MET A 691 -0.38 1.22 34.09
CA MET A 691 -0.33 0.47 32.83
C MET A 691 -1.62 -0.32 32.55
N GLN A 692 -2.13 -1.02 33.56
CA GLN A 692 -3.41 -1.73 33.46
C GLN A 692 -4.58 -0.78 33.22
N ALA A 693 -4.58 0.41 33.82
CA ALA A 693 -5.61 1.42 33.57
C ALA A 693 -5.57 1.92 32.11
N HIS A 694 -4.39 2.23 31.58
CA HIS A 694 -4.20 2.58 30.18
C HIS A 694 -4.61 1.45 29.22
N ALA A 695 -4.22 0.21 29.52
CA ALA A 695 -4.60 -0.96 28.74
C ALA A 695 -6.12 -1.15 28.67
N ARG A 696 -6.82 -1.03 29.81
CA ARG A 696 -8.29 -1.11 29.86
C ARG A 696 -8.94 0.00 29.05
N ALA A 697 -8.46 1.23 29.18
CA ALA A 697 -8.95 2.37 28.40
C ALA A 697 -8.80 2.11 26.89
N ALA A 698 -7.60 1.72 26.45
CA ALA A 698 -7.32 1.42 25.04
C ALA A 698 -8.15 0.25 24.51
N MET A 699 -8.37 -0.82 25.29
CA MET A 699 -9.24 -1.94 24.87
C MET A 699 -10.70 -1.51 24.72
N LEU A 700 -11.23 -0.69 25.63
CA LEU A 700 -12.60 -0.18 25.51
C LEU A 700 -12.76 0.65 24.24
N VAL A 701 -11.84 1.57 23.97
CA VAL A 701 -11.87 2.38 22.74
C VAL A 701 -11.65 1.50 21.50
N THR A 702 -10.75 0.50 21.56
CA THR A 702 -10.53 -0.49 20.48
C THR A 702 -11.83 -1.21 20.12
N ASN A 703 -12.60 -1.64 21.11
CA ASN A 703 -13.87 -2.33 20.89
C ASN A 703 -14.92 -1.40 20.24
N GLN A 704 -14.95 -0.12 20.63
CA GLN A 704 -15.86 0.86 20.04
C GLN A 704 -15.47 1.20 18.60
N LEU A 705 -14.18 1.45 18.34
CA LEU A 705 -13.68 1.85 17.03
C LEU A 705 -13.40 0.66 16.08
N ARG A 706 -13.50 -0.58 16.59
CA ARG A 706 -13.17 -1.82 15.87
C ARG A 706 -11.77 -1.82 15.23
N ARG A 707 -10.81 -1.11 15.83
CA ARG A 707 -9.42 -1.05 15.40
C ARG A 707 -8.49 -0.96 16.61
N PRO A 708 -7.27 -1.54 16.57
CA PRO A 708 -6.33 -1.45 17.68
C PRO A 708 -6.00 0.00 18.05
N VAL A 709 -6.10 0.34 19.33
CA VAL A 709 -5.75 1.64 19.89
C VAL A 709 -4.53 1.47 20.81
N PRO A 710 -3.49 2.31 20.71
CA PRO A 710 -2.35 2.27 21.61
C PRO A 710 -2.74 2.69 23.03
N ALA A 711 -1.99 2.21 24.03
CA ALA A 711 -2.15 2.59 25.43
C ALA A 711 -1.65 4.02 25.72
N PHE A 712 -0.73 4.53 24.89
CA PHE A 712 -0.05 5.81 25.07
C PHE A 712 -0.10 6.62 23.78
N GLU A 713 -0.64 7.84 23.85
CA GLU A 713 -0.71 8.80 22.74
C GLU A 713 -0.48 10.22 23.29
N GLY A 714 -0.21 11.18 22.40
CA GLY A 714 -0.13 12.60 22.77
C GLY A 714 0.86 12.89 23.91
N GLU A 715 0.36 13.44 25.03
CA GLU A 715 1.17 13.74 26.22
C GLU A 715 1.68 12.50 26.93
N ASP A 716 0.89 11.43 27.01
CA ASP A 716 1.30 10.20 27.68
C ASP A 716 2.43 9.50 26.91
N LEU A 717 2.40 9.56 25.58
CA LEU A 717 3.49 9.05 24.74
C LEU A 717 4.76 9.89 24.93
N ARG A 718 4.65 11.23 25.03
CA ARG A 718 5.78 12.11 25.34
C ARG A 718 6.35 11.81 26.73
N SER A 719 5.50 11.56 27.70
CA SER A 719 5.89 11.16 29.06
C SER A 719 6.62 9.81 29.06
N LEU A 720 6.12 8.81 28.33
CA LEU A 720 6.80 7.52 28.14
C LEU A 720 8.17 7.69 27.47
N ALA A 721 8.25 8.45 26.38
CA ALA A 721 9.52 8.69 25.67
C ALA A 721 10.53 9.41 26.58
N GLY A 722 10.10 10.44 27.29
CA GLY A 722 10.94 11.15 28.26
C GLY A 722 11.41 10.24 29.42
N ALA A 723 10.53 9.38 29.92
CA ALA A 723 10.89 8.40 30.95
C ALA A 723 11.93 7.39 30.45
N LEU A 724 11.80 6.91 29.21
CA LEU A 724 12.78 6.02 28.58
C LEU A 724 14.12 6.71 28.33
N ASP A 725 14.13 8.01 28.02
CA ASP A 725 15.36 8.77 27.80
C ASP A 725 16.10 9.09 29.11
N MET A 726 15.37 9.38 30.19
CA MET A 726 15.95 9.68 31.51
C MET A 726 16.35 8.42 32.30
N ALA A 727 15.70 7.28 32.04
CA ALA A 727 15.96 6.07 32.78
C ALA A 727 17.36 5.49 32.48
N ASP A 728 17.97 4.91 33.50
CA ASP A 728 19.13 4.04 33.32
C ASP A 728 18.75 2.75 32.59
N THR A 729 19.74 1.93 32.28
CA THR A 729 19.55 0.66 31.60
C THR A 729 18.50 -0.22 32.27
N SER A 730 18.56 -0.36 33.60
CA SER A 730 17.62 -1.18 34.38
C SER A 730 16.20 -0.60 34.33
N GLY A 731 16.07 0.71 34.46
CA GLY A 731 14.79 1.42 34.36
C GLY A 731 14.16 1.31 32.98
N LYS A 732 14.94 1.41 31.89
CA LYS A 732 14.46 1.20 30.52
C LYS A 732 13.93 -0.23 30.34
N VAL A 733 14.67 -1.24 30.80
CA VAL A 733 14.25 -2.65 30.69
C VAL A 733 12.96 -2.90 31.47
N ARG A 734 12.85 -2.32 32.67
CA ARG A 734 11.65 -2.40 33.50
C ARG A 734 10.43 -1.78 32.82
N ILE A 735 10.58 -0.58 32.25
CA ILE A 735 9.51 0.11 31.50
C ILE A 735 9.08 -0.71 30.27
N LEU A 736 10.04 -1.19 29.47
CA LEU A 736 9.77 -2.01 28.28
C LEU A 736 9.13 -3.36 28.65
N GLY A 737 9.56 -3.98 29.75
CA GLY A 737 8.96 -5.20 30.30
C GLY A 737 7.50 -4.97 30.71
N ALA A 738 7.20 -3.84 31.36
CA ALA A 738 5.83 -3.46 31.69
C ALA A 738 4.97 -3.29 30.43
N LEU A 739 5.47 -2.58 29.40
CA LEU A 739 4.78 -2.45 28.11
C LEU A 739 4.56 -3.80 27.41
N ALA A 740 5.48 -4.75 27.58
CA ALA A 740 5.36 -6.07 26.98
C ALA A 740 4.21 -6.92 27.54
N THR A 741 3.69 -6.56 28.72
CA THR A 741 2.51 -7.19 29.36
C THR A 741 1.18 -6.70 28.80
N LEU A 742 1.17 -5.63 27.99
CA LEU A 742 -0.05 -5.10 27.38
C LEU A 742 -0.74 -6.15 26.49
N PRO A 743 -2.08 -6.10 26.34
CA PRO A 743 -2.82 -6.96 25.42
C PRO A 743 -2.26 -6.87 23.98
N PRO A 744 -2.19 -7.96 23.20
CA PRO A 744 -1.43 -8.00 21.94
C PRO A 744 -1.69 -6.83 20.98
N GLY A 745 -2.96 -6.53 20.66
CA GLY A 745 -3.30 -5.42 19.75
C GLY A 745 -2.97 -4.04 20.31
N VAL A 746 -3.16 -3.82 21.61
CA VAL A 746 -2.81 -2.55 22.28
C VAL A 746 -1.29 -2.38 22.34
N ARG A 747 -0.58 -3.47 22.63
CA ARG A 747 0.88 -3.53 22.71
C ARG A 747 1.52 -3.21 21.37
N GLU A 748 1.07 -3.86 20.30
CA GLU A 748 1.55 -3.62 18.94
C GLU A 748 1.31 -2.18 18.50
N ALA A 749 0.10 -1.64 18.73
CA ALA A 749 -0.20 -0.24 18.45
C ALA A 749 0.68 0.73 19.27
N THR A 750 0.93 0.41 20.55
CA THR A 750 1.77 1.23 21.44
C THR A 750 3.22 1.25 20.99
N PHE A 751 3.79 0.10 20.65
CA PHE A 751 5.14 0.03 20.10
C PHE A 751 5.23 0.67 18.71
N GLY A 752 4.16 0.63 17.91
CA GLY A 752 4.04 1.41 16.68
C GLY A 752 4.15 2.92 16.94
N LYS A 753 3.46 3.44 17.97
CA LYS A 753 3.60 4.85 18.36
C LYS A 753 4.98 5.20 18.92
N LEU A 754 5.59 4.31 19.70
CA LEU A 754 6.96 4.50 20.16
C LEU A 754 7.97 4.46 18.99
N HIS A 755 7.70 3.64 17.98
CA HIS A 755 8.49 3.58 16.76
C HIS A 755 8.44 4.91 15.98
N GLU A 756 7.27 5.54 15.89
CA GLU A 756 7.06 6.84 15.23
C GLU A 756 7.87 8.00 15.87
N THR A 757 8.39 7.86 17.10
CA THR A 757 9.20 8.91 17.75
C THR A 757 10.64 9.00 17.22
N GLY A 758 11.00 8.18 16.22
CA GLY A 758 12.28 8.22 15.51
C GLY A 758 13.16 6.99 15.78
N ALA A 759 14.37 6.98 15.20
CA ALA A 759 15.25 5.80 15.19
C ALA A 759 15.56 5.23 16.60
N LYS A 760 15.73 6.10 17.60
CA LYS A 760 15.92 5.67 19.00
C LYS A 760 14.67 4.97 19.56
N GLY A 761 13.49 5.51 19.28
CA GLY A 761 12.21 4.94 19.65
C GLY A 761 11.96 3.61 18.95
N ALA A 762 12.30 3.50 17.66
CA ALA A 762 12.19 2.29 16.88
C ALA A 762 12.96 1.09 17.47
N VAL A 763 14.22 1.29 17.87
CA VAL A 763 15.03 0.23 18.50
C VAL A 763 14.49 -0.14 19.89
N LEU A 764 13.98 0.82 20.65
CA LEU A 764 13.34 0.54 21.96
C LEU A 764 12.01 -0.18 21.80
N ALA A 765 11.20 0.18 20.81
CA ALA A 765 9.97 -0.50 20.45
C ALA A 765 10.26 -1.96 20.06
N PHE A 766 11.31 -2.18 19.27
CA PHE A 766 11.77 -3.51 18.92
C PHE A 766 12.23 -4.31 20.16
N ALA A 767 13.07 -3.73 21.01
CA ALA A 767 13.50 -4.37 22.26
C ALA A 767 12.31 -4.66 23.19
N GLY A 768 11.34 -3.75 23.29
CA GLY A 768 10.11 -3.94 24.07
C GLY A 768 9.23 -5.04 23.52
N GLY A 769 9.15 -5.18 22.19
CA GLY A 769 8.50 -6.32 21.53
C GLY A 769 9.13 -7.66 21.93
N LEU A 770 10.47 -7.69 22.06
CA LEU A 770 11.21 -8.88 22.50
C LEU A 770 11.11 -9.15 24.01
N ALA A 771 10.79 -8.16 24.84
CA ALA A 771 10.90 -8.29 26.29
C ALA A 771 10.00 -9.39 26.89
N LYS A 772 8.91 -9.78 26.22
CA LYS A 772 8.07 -10.91 26.65
C LYS A 772 8.73 -12.27 26.39
N ASP A 773 9.30 -12.45 25.20
CA ASP A 773 9.74 -13.76 24.71
C ASP A 773 11.25 -13.99 24.90
N ALA A 774 12.01 -12.89 25.05
CA ALA A 774 13.46 -12.89 25.22
C ALA A 774 13.91 -11.67 26.08
N PRO A 775 13.54 -11.62 27.38
CA PRO A 775 13.83 -10.49 28.25
C PRO A 775 15.34 -10.17 28.33
N ASP A 776 16.21 -11.18 28.34
CA ASP A 776 17.66 -10.99 28.42
C ASP A 776 18.24 -10.33 27.16
N VAL A 777 17.65 -10.62 25.99
CA VAL A 777 18.09 -10.03 24.72
C VAL A 777 17.54 -8.63 24.56
N ALA A 778 16.28 -8.40 24.92
CA ALA A 778 15.71 -7.06 25.01
C ALA A 778 16.56 -6.17 25.92
N ALA A 779 16.92 -6.67 27.11
CA ALA A 779 17.82 -6.00 28.02
C ALA A 779 19.18 -5.75 27.36
N GLY A 780 19.77 -6.76 26.73
CA GLY A 780 21.04 -6.63 26.02
C GLY A 780 21.05 -5.58 24.93
N ILE A 781 19.99 -5.44 24.13
CA ILE A 781 19.87 -4.39 23.11
C ILE A 781 19.91 -3.01 23.77
N VAL A 782 19.16 -2.83 24.87
CA VAL A 782 19.14 -1.57 25.63
C VAL A 782 20.53 -1.26 26.21
N ARG A 783 21.15 -2.22 26.91
CA ARG A 783 22.49 -2.04 27.50
C ARG A 783 23.53 -1.73 26.44
N GLY A 784 23.50 -2.46 25.33
CA GLY A 784 24.48 -2.32 24.25
C GLY A 784 24.36 -0.99 23.53
N ARG A 785 23.16 -0.43 23.44
CA ARG A 785 22.96 0.94 22.94
C ARG A 785 23.59 1.97 23.87
N ASP A 786 23.36 1.85 25.18
CA ASP A 786 23.95 2.75 26.16
C ASP A 786 25.48 2.57 26.23
N ALA A 787 25.98 1.33 26.08
CA ALA A 787 27.39 1.01 25.97
C ALA A 787 28.04 1.64 24.73
N LEU A 788 27.35 1.65 23.57
CA LEU A 788 27.84 2.33 22.36
C LEU A 788 27.92 3.84 22.51
N ALA A 789 27.01 4.44 23.28
CA ALA A 789 27.06 5.87 23.58
C ALA A 789 28.26 6.21 24.47
N ALA A 790 28.61 5.33 25.40
CA ALA A 790 29.76 5.50 26.30
C ALA A 790 31.10 5.16 25.63
N GLU A 791 31.14 4.10 24.83
CA GLU A 791 32.35 3.59 24.17
C GLU A 791 32.01 3.06 22.75
N PRO A 792 32.22 3.87 21.71
CA PRO A 792 31.93 3.48 20.33
C PRO A 792 32.72 2.26 19.82
N ARG A 793 33.85 1.91 20.44
CA ARG A 793 34.71 0.78 20.01
C ARG A 793 34.15 -0.62 20.32
N PHE A 794 33.03 -0.72 21.03
CA PHE A 794 32.34 -2.01 21.23
C PHE A 794 31.75 -2.59 19.92
N VAL A 795 31.69 -1.79 18.87
CA VAL A 795 31.45 -2.22 17.48
C VAL A 795 32.66 -1.79 16.63
N PRO A 796 33.03 -2.54 15.58
CA PRO A 796 34.05 -2.11 14.63
C PRO A 796 33.83 -0.70 14.06
N GLN A 797 34.84 0.17 14.18
CA GLN A 797 34.81 1.56 13.70
C GLN A 797 35.87 1.87 12.64
N LYS A 798 36.98 1.11 12.61
CA LYS A 798 38.03 1.28 11.59
C LYS A 798 37.45 0.90 10.24
N GLU A 799 37.68 1.71 9.20
CA GLU A 799 37.03 1.57 7.89
C GLU A 799 37.02 0.12 7.36
N SER A 800 38.17 -0.57 7.37
CA SER A 800 38.28 -1.97 6.95
C SER A 800 37.46 -2.94 7.82
N GLU A 801 37.44 -2.74 9.13
CA GLU A 801 36.72 -3.59 10.08
C GLU A 801 35.22 -3.28 10.11
N ALA A 802 34.84 -2.01 9.91
CA ALA A 802 33.45 -1.57 9.78
C ALA A 802 32.82 -2.09 8.48
N GLN A 803 33.58 -2.11 7.39
CA GLN A 803 33.19 -2.75 6.14
C GLN A 803 33.06 -4.26 6.34
N ALA A 804 34.06 -4.92 6.94
CA ALA A 804 33.99 -6.35 7.24
C ALA A 804 32.81 -6.72 8.14
N PHE A 805 32.48 -5.88 9.13
CA PHE A 805 31.30 -6.06 9.99
C PHE A 805 30.01 -5.98 9.17
N THR A 806 29.92 -4.99 8.28
CA THR A 806 28.75 -4.81 7.41
C THR A 806 28.59 -6.01 6.46
N GLU A 807 29.65 -6.43 5.79
CA GLU A 807 29.64 -7.59 4.89
C GLU A 807 29.27 -8.89 5.64
N ALA A 808 29.82 -9.08 6.85
CA ALA A 808 29.49 -10.24 7.67
C ALA A 808 28.03 -10.22 8.13
N LEU A 809 27.50 -9.05 8.50
CA LEU A 809 26.10 -8.86 8.89
C LEU A 809 25.17 -9.11 7.70
N ASP A 810 25.50 -8.61 6.52
CA ASP A 810 24.70 -8.79 5.31
C ASP A 810 24.77 -10.24 4.80
N THR A 811 25.83 -10.98 5.15
CA THR A 811 25.93 -12.42 4.88
C THR A 811 25.03 -13.24 5.81
N THR A 812 24.94 -12.88 7.10
CA THR A 812 24.12 -13.61 8.09
C THR A 812 22.65 -13.21 8.05
N LEU A 813 22.38 -11.92 7.87
CA LEU A 813 21.07 -11.31 7.79
C LEU A 813 20.96 -10.50 6.47
N PRO A 814 20.82 -11.18 5.33
CA PRO A 814 20.76 -10.51 4.04
C PRO A 814 19.49 -9.67 3.93
N ALA A 815 19.59 -8.51 3.26
CA ALA A 815 18.45 -7.63 3.00
C ALA A 815 17.31 -8.35 2.25
N SER A 816 17.62 -9.40 1.49
CA SER A 816 16.64 -10.26 0.80
C SER A 816 15.78 -11.12 1.73
N ALA A 817 16.10 -11.21 3.01
CA ALA A 817 15.24 -11.83 4.02
C ALA A 817 13.99 -11.00 4.33
N PHE A 818 13.99 -9.73 3.92
CA PHE A 818 12.93 -8.74 4.11
C PHE A 818 12.34 -8.31 2.77
N SER A 819 11.12 -7.78 2.80
CA SER A 819 10.50 -7.23 1.61
C SER A 819 11.16 -5.96 1.10
N ILE A 820 10.92 -5.64 -0.18
CA ILE A 820 11.46 -4.41 -0.80
C ILE A 820 11.11 -3.19 0.04
N GLY A 821 9.85 -3.05 0.44
CA GLY A 821 9.42 -1.93 1.29
C GLY A 821 10.18 -1.91 2.62
N HIS A 822 10.38 -3.07 3.25
CA HIS A 822 11.04 -3.16 4.55
C HIS A 822 12.57 -3.02 4.53
N ARG A 823 13.21 -3.08 3.35
CA ARG A 823 14.69 -2.99 3.22
C ARG A 823 15.21 -1.66 2.69
N THR A 824 14.38 -0.82 2.08
CA THR A 824 14.83 0.42 1.43
C THR A 824 14.73 1.67 2.29
N ASP A 825 13.95 1.66 3.37
CA ASP A 825 13.77 2.80 4.27
C ASP A 825 14.54 2.56 5.59
N GLU A 826 15.28 3.57 6.04
CA GLU A 826 16.04 3.56 7.30
C GLU A 826 15.14 3.46 8.55
N ARG A 827 13.84 3.71 8.41
CA ARG A 827 12.84 3.56 9.47
C ARG A 827 12.15 2.20 9.44
N GLU A 828 12.44 1.34 8.47
CA GLU A 828 11.73 0.08 8.31
C GLU A 828 12.43 -1.11 8.99
N ALA A 829 11.74 -2.26 9.01
CA ALA A 829 12.11 -3.43 9.80
C ALA A 829 13.57 -3.89 9.63
N TYR A 830 14.14 -3.82 8.41
CA TYR A 830 15.52 -4.24 8.19
C TYR A 830 16.53 -3.33 8.89
N ALA A 831 16.37 -2.01 8.78
CA ALA A 831 17.26 -1.03 9.41
C ALA A 831 17.18 -1.11 10.94
N ILE A 832 15.97 -1.27 11.48
CA ILE A 832 15.75 -1.47 12.92
C ILE A 832 16.44 -2.76 13.39
N MET A 833 16.27 -3.86 12.64
CA MET A 833 16.88 -5.14 12.97
C MET A 833 18.40 -5.04 12.99
N ARG A 834 19.02 -4.40 11.98
CA ARG A 834 20.47 -4.17 11.95
C ARG A 834 20.93 -3.33 13.13
N ALA A 835 20.19 -2.28 13.48
CA ALA A 835 20.49 -1.44 14.64
C ALA A 835 20.39 -2.22 15.96
N ALA A 836 19.39 -3.10 16.10
CA ALA A 836 19.24 -3.99 17.25
C ALA A 836 20.36 -5.04 17.32
N VAL A 837 20.74 -5.66 16.21
CA VAL A 837 21.89 -6.58 16.12
C VAL A 837 23.17 -5.87 16.50
N ARG A 838 23.41 -4.66 15.98
CA ARG A 838 24.58 -3.84 16.32
C ARG A 838 24.63 -3.51 17.81
N ALA A 839 23.49 -3.13 18.40
CA ALA A 839 23.40 -2.87 19.83
C ALA A 839 23.66 -4.15 20.64
N ARG A 840 23.06 -5.29 20.26
CA ARG A 840 23.32 -6.57 20.95
C ARG A 840 24.77 -7.01 20.83
N TYR A 841 25.40 -6.85 19.67
CA TYR A 841 26.84 -7.09 19.50
C TYR A 841 27.66 -6.25 20.47
N ALA A 842 27.31 -4.98 20.63
CA ALA A 842 28.01 -4.10 21.56
C ALA A 842 27.86 -4.53 23.03
N ASP A 843 26.68 -4.99 23.45
CA ASP A 843 26.48 -5.57 24.80
C ASP A 843 27.36 -6.81 25.01
N LEU A 844 27.43 -7.70 24.01
CA LEU A 844 28.30 -8.87 24.07
C LEU A 844 29.80 -8.48 24.11
N SER A 845 30.20 -7.43 23.38
CA SER A 845 31.57 -6.89 23.42
C SER A 845 31.87 -6.28 24.79
N ALA A 846 30.95 -5.48 25.34
CA ALA A 846 31.09 -4.84 26.63
C ALA A 846 31.17 -5.87 27.77
N GLY A 847 30.31 -6.89 27.75
CA GLY A 847 30.34 -7.99 28.71
C GLY A 847 31.62 -8.84 28.63
N ALA A 848 32.27 -8.88 27.46
CA ALA A 848 33.57 -9.52 27.27
C ALA A 848 34.76 -8.59 27.59
N GLY A 849 34.53 -7.31 27.90
CA GLY A 849 35.60 -6.31 28.06
C GLY A 849 36.37 -6.00 26.77
N ASP A 850 35.79 -6.27 25.60
CA ASP A 850 36.44 -6.15 24.30
C ASP A 850 36.10 -4.82 23.61
N ALA A 851 36.91 -3.79 23.88
CA ALA A 851 36.87 -2.50 23.20
C ALA A 851 37.92 -2.38 22.07
N SER A 852 38.36 -3.50 21.49
CA SER A 852 39.39 -3.52 20.44
C SER A 852 38.90 -2.91 19.11
N GLY A 853 37.59 -2.89 18.88
CA GLY A 853 36.99 -2.48 17.61
C GLY A 853 37.28 -3.46 16.45
N VAL A 854 37.66 -4.71 16.75
CA VAL A 854 37.91 -5.77 15.76
C VAL A 854 36.68 -6.66 15.66
N LEU A 855 36.31 -7.07 14.44
CA LEU A 855 35.20 -7.98 14.20
C LEU A 855 35.45 -9.36 14.82
N LYS A 856 34.50 -9.85 15.61
CA LYS A 856 34.41 -11.24 16.07
C LYS A 856 33.19 -11.91 15.44
N ARG A 857 33.41 -12.77 14.43
CA ARG A 857 32.33 -13.41 13.66
C ARG A 857 31.33 -14.17 14.55
N GLU A 858 31.82 -14.99 15.47
CA GLU A 858 30.98 -15.74 16.41
C GLU A 858 30.07 -14.83 17.26
N ARG A 859 30.57 -13.64 17.65
CA ARG A 859 29.79 -12.66 18.42
C ARG A 859 28.70 -12.02 17.55
N LEU A 860 29.00 -11.76 16.27
CA LEU A 860 28.03 -11.24 15.32
C LEU A 860 26.95 -12.28 15.00
N GLU A 861 27.33 -13.52 14.73
CA GLU A 861 26.42 -14.65 14.50
C GLU A 861 25.48 -14.83 15.70
N ARG A 862 26.04 -14.86 16.93
CA ARG A 862 25.25 -14.90 18.15
C ARG A 862 24.31 -13.71 18.31
N ALA A 863 24.77 -12.49 18.02
CA ALA A 863 23.92 -11.30 18.08
C ALA A 863 22.78 -11.36 17.07
N VAL A 864 23.05 -11.81 15.83
CA VAL A 864 22.03 -12.02 14.80
C VAL A 864 21.02 -13.07 15.27
N GLU A 865 21.48 -14.23 15.72
CA GLU A 865 20.62 -15.32 16.19
C GLU A 865 19.74 -14.89 17.36
N GLU A 866 20.32 -14.23 18.37
CA GLU A 866 19.59 -13.76 19.53
C GLU A 866 18.56 -12.67 19.18
N VAL A 867 18.90 -11.73 18.29
CA VAL A 867 18.00 -10.62 17.93
C VAL A 867 16.88 -11.07 16.97
N THR A 868 17.22 -11.89 15.99
CA THR A 868 16.26 -12.36 14.97
C THR A 868 15.44 -13.55 15.43
N GLY A 869 15.92 -14.28 16.44
CA GLY A 869 15.39 -15.58 16.81
C GLY A 869 15.89 -16.73 15.96
N GLY A 870 16.93 -16.51 15.17
CA GLY A 870 17.48 -17.45 14.21
C GLY A 870 17.00 -17.16 12.79
N THR A 871 17.80 -17.63 11.84
CA THR A 871 17.50 -17.58 10.42
C THR A 871 17.47 -19.00 9.87
N VAL A 872 16.56 -19.26 8.95
CA VAL A 872 16.45 -20.55 8.24
C VAL A 872 16.55 -20.30 6.75
N ARG A 873 16.83 -21.36 5.98
CA ARG A 873 16.92 -21.30 4.53
C ARG A 873 15.73 -22.01 3.88
N HIS A 874 15.16 -21.39 2.85
CA HIS A 874 14.13 -21.99 2.01
C HIS A 874 14.39 -21.65 0.54
N ASN A 875 14.52 -22.68 -0.31
CA ASN A 875 14.72 -22.52 -1.77
C ASN A 875 15.81 -21.51 -2.16
N GLY A 876 16.93 -21.53 -1.43
CA GLY A 876 18.09 -20.68 -1.67
C GLY A 876 18.00 -19.27 -1.06
N ALA A 877 16.89 -18.91 -0.42
CA ALA A 877 16.73 -17.66 0.32
C ALA A 877 16.92 -17.88 1.82
N THR A 878 17.61 -16.95 2.50
CA THR A 878 17.63 -16.87 3.96
C THR A 878 16.41 -16.07 4.41
N ILE A 879 15.67 -16.57 5.39
CA ILE A 879 14.51 -15.91 5.99
C ILE A 879 14.62 -15.91 7.51
N LEU A 880 13.88 -15.01 8.17
CA LEU A 880 13.74 -15.07 9.62
C LEU A 880 12.99 -16.33 10.02
N ALA A 881 13.42 -17.01 11.08
CA ALA A 881 12.76 -18.22 11.54
C ALA A 881 11.31 -17.92 12.01
N PRO A 882 10.31 -18.79 11.72
CA PRO A 882 8.92 -18.52 12.11
C PRO A 882 8.69 -18.38 13.61
N LYS A 883 9.52 -19.05 14.41
CA LYS A 883 9.54 -18.94 15.86
C LYS A 883 10.98 -18.75 16.32
N ARG A 884 11.12 -18.01 17.41
CA ARG A 884 12.41 -17.80 18.06
C ARG A 884 13.03 -19.15 18.48
N GLY A 885 14.29 -19.37 18.12
CA GLY A 885 15.03 -20.60 18.42
C GLY A 885 14.65 -21.79 17.54
N MET A 886 13.84 -21.59 16.49
CA MET A 886 13.53 -22.64 15.53
C MET A 886 14.75 -22.93 14.65
N ASP A 887 15.24 -24.16 14.70
CA ASP A 887 16.30 -24.63 13.82
C ASP A 887 15.78 -25.00 12.42
N GLN A 888 16.70 -25.27 11.49
CA GLN A 888 16.37 -25.64 10.12
C GLN A 888 15.51 -26.91 10.03
N SER A 889 15.75 -27.90 10.91
CA SER A 889 15.02 -29.17 10.89
C SER A 889 13.57 -28.99 11.31
N ALA A 890 13.31 -28.21 12.36
CA ALA A 890 11.97 -27.88 12.80
C ALA A 890 11.21 -27.07 11.73
N PHE A 891 11.89 -26.14 11.06
CA PHE A 891 11.33 -25.39 9.96
C PHE A 891 10.97 -26.28 8.75
N ASP A 892 11.88 -27.15 8.33
CA ASP A 892 11.66 -28.08 7.21
C ASP A 892 10.48 -29.01 7.51
N ASN A 893 10.36 -29.48 8.76
CA ASN A 893 9.22 -30.30 9.19
C ASN A 893 7.89 -29.52 9.16
N ILE A 894 7.88 -28.23 9.53
CA ILE A 894 6.70 -27.37 9.37
C ILE A 894 6.32 -27.27 7.90
N LEU A 895 7.28 -27.01 7.00
CA LEU A 895 7.02 -26.91 5.56
C LEU A 895 6.51 -28.24 4.98
N LEU A 896 7.06 -29.38 5.41
CA LEU A 896 6.59 -30.72 5.01
C LEU A 896 5.16 -31.00 5.48
N GLY A 897 4.76 -30.42 6.61
CA GLY A 897 3.41 -30.53 7.15
C GLY A 897 2.36 -29.63 6.49
N LEU A 898 2.76 -28.66 5.66
CA LEU A 898 1.83 -27.77 4.97
C LEU A 898 1.02 -28.53 3.91
N THR A 899 -0.26 -28.18 3.84
CA THR A 899 -1.23 -28.69 2.88
C THR A 899 -1.72 -27.58 1.96
N ASP A 900 -2.39 -27.93 0.85
CA ASP A 900 -2.98 -26.93 -0.05
C ASP A 900 -4.04 -26.07 0.65
N THR A 901 -4.60 -26.53 1.77
CA THR A 901 -5.54 -25.76 2.59
C THR A 901 -4.85 -24.57 3.27
N ASP A 902 -3.59 -24.71 3.65
CA ASP A 902 -2.80 -23.64 4.28
C ASP A 902 -2.45 -22.51 3.29
N LEU A 903 -2.58 -22.79 1.99
CA LEU A 903 -2.39 -21.87 0.87
C LEU A 903 -3.72 -21.55 0.17
N ALA A 904 -4.86 -21.82 0.81
CA ALA A 904 -6.16 -21.52 0.23
C ALA A 904 -6.28 -20.02 -0.08
N GLY A 905 -6.66 -19.71 -1.32
CA GLY A 905 -6.74 -18.33 -1.82
C GLY A 905 -5.43 -17.77 -2.38
N ALA A 906 -4.29 -18.44 -2.18
CA ALA A 906 -3.02 -18.03 -2.80
C ALA A 906 -3.01 -18.39 -4.30
N ARG A 907 -2.82 -17.38 -5.16
CA ARG A 907 -2.80 -17.51 -6.61
C ARG A 907 -1.56 -16.89 -7.23
N THR A 908 -1.11 -17.44 -8.35
CA THR A 908 -0.12 -16.79 -9.20
C THR A 908 -0.68 -15.53 -9.84
N THR A 909 0.18 -14.70 -10.40
CA THR A 909 -0.22 -13.55 -11.25
C THR A 909 -1.09 -13.96 -12.44
N SER A 910 -1.02 -15.22 -12.86
CA SER A 910 -1.86 -15.84 -13.89
C SER A 910 -3.13 -16.51 -13.35
N GLY A 911 -3.45 -16.33 -12.06
CA GLY A 911 -4.66 -16.86 -11.41
C GLY A 911 -4.61 -18.34 -11.01
N LYS A 912 -3.49 -19.05 -11.24
CA LYS A 912 -3.36 -20.47 -10.88
C LYS A 912 -3.18 -20.61 -9.36
N PRO A 913 -3.83 -21.58 -8.70
CA PRO A 913 -3.60 -21.84 -7.27
C PRO A 913 -2.14 -22.18 -6.98
N VAL A 914 -1.60 -21.64 -5.90
CA VAL A 914 -0.28 -21.99 -5.36
C VAL A 914 -0.45 -23.17 -4.40
N THR A 915 0.17 -24.31 -4.70
CA THR A 915 0.07 -25.53 -3.87
C THR A 915 1.19 -25.63 -2.84
N ALA A 916 1.00 -26.44 -1.81
CA ALA A 916 2.04 -26.70 -0.80
C ALA A 916 3.27 -27.39 -1.42
N GLN A 917 3.05 -28.19 -2.47
CA GLN A 917 4.15 -28.77 -3.25
C GLN A 917 4.93 -27.69 -4.01
N TYR A 918 4.24 -26.76 -4.68
CA TYR A 918 4.90 -25.65 -5.38
C TYR A 918 5.67 -24.74 -4.42
N LEU A 919 5.11 -24.46 -3.24
CA LEU A 919 5.81 -23.71 -2.20
C LEU A 919 7.13 -24.37 -1.80
N ARG A 920 7.10 -25.69 -1.59
CA ARG A 920 8.27 -26.48 -1.21
C ARG A 920 9.32 -26.54 -2.32
N ASP A 921 8.90 -26.75 -3.56
CA ASP A 921 9.82 -27.03 -4.66
C ASP A 921 10.37 -25.79 -5.36
N SER A 922 9.60 -24.70 -5.39
CA SER A 922 9.85 -23.58 -6.31
C SER A 922 9.74 -22.19 -5.70
N ALA A 923 8.76 -21.95 -4.82
CA ALA A 923 8.55 -20.62 -4.27
C ALA A 923 9.56 -20.29 -3.17
N THR A 924 9.93 -19.02 -3.06
CA THR A 924 10.74 -18.51 -1.94
C THR A 924 9.83 -17.79 -0.95
N LEU A 925 10.26 -17.75 0.32
CA LEU A 925 9.55 -17.00 1.35
C LEU A 925 10.28 -15.69 1.61
N GLU A 926 9.52 -14.67 2.00
CA GLU A 926 10.05 -13.36 2.34
C GLU A 926 9.36 -12.85 3.60
N SER A 927 10.12 -12.42 4.59
CA SER A 927 9.58 -12.08 5.91
C SER A 927 8.78 -10.78 5.84
N PHE A 928 7.52 -10.84 6.26
CA PHE A 928 6.62 -9.68 6.36
C PHE A 928 6.43 -9.25 7.83
N ALA A 929 6.20 -10.23 8.71
CA ALA A 929 6.10 -10.04 10.15
C ALA A 929 6.57 -11.32 10.86
N PRO A 930 6.75 -11.34 12.19
CA PRO A 930 7.11 -12.56 12.91
C PRO A 930 6.20 -13.74 12.55
N GLY A 931 6.79 -14.80 11.99
CA GLY A 931 6.08 -16.00 11.52
C GLY A 931 5.11 -15.79 10.36
N ARG A 932 5.14 -14.63 9.69
CA ARG A 932 4.29 -14.31 8.53
C ARG A 932 5.14 -13.94 7.32
N TYR A 933 4.84 -14.57 6.19
CA TYR A 933 5.68 -14.49 5.00
C TYR A 933 4.87 -14.20 3.75
N PHE A 934 5.42 -13.37 2.86
CA PHE A 934 4.96 -13.36 1.49
C PHE A 934 5.51 -14.59 0.75
N VAL A 935 4.68 -15.17 -0.12
CA VAL A 935 5.08 -16.29 -0.99
C VAL A 935 5.55 -15.71 -2.33
N ARG A 936 6.87 -15.69 -2.55
CA ARG A 936 7.47 -15.15 -3.77
C ARG A 936 7.64 -16.24 -4.83
N LEU A 937 7.01 -16.03 -5.98
CA LEU A 937 6.86 -16.99 -7.08
C LEU A 937 8.03 -16.99 -8.06
N ASN A 938 8.84 -15.93 -8.06
CA ASN A 938 10.03 -15.81 -8.89
C ASN A 938 11.30 -15.69 -8.02
N ARG A 939 12.46 -15.88 -8.67
CA ARG A 939 13.78 -15.75 -8.01
C ARG A 939 14.37 -14.34 -8.14
N ASN A 940 13.74 -13.43 -8.90
CA ASN A 940 14.24 -12.08 -9.08
C ASN A 940 13.88 -11.21 -7.86
N ALA A 941 14.87 -10.91 -7.02
CA ALA A 941 14.72 -10.10 -5.82
C ALA A 941 14.59 -8.58 -6.10
N GLU A 942 14.88 -8.11 -7.32
CA GLU A 942 14.69 -6.71 -7.72
C GLU A 942 13.28 -6.45 -8.25
N SER A 943 12.58 -7.49 -8.69
CA SER A 943 11.20 -7.42 -9.18
C SER A 943 10.41 -8.65 -8.70
N PRO A 944 10.16 -8.76 -7.38
CA PRO A 944 9.50 -9.90 -6.79
C PRO A 944 8.06 -9.98 -7.28
N GLN A 945 7.64 -11.18 -7.65
CA GLN A 945 6.25 -11.52 -7.93
C GLN A 945 5.74 -12.34 -6.76
N TYR A 946 4.75 -11.82 -6.04
CA TYR A 946 4.15 -12.52 -4.92
C TYR A 946 2.89 -13.27 -5.36
N ALA A 947 2.57 -14.34 -4.64
CA ALA A 947 1.23 -14.91 -4.69
C ALA A 947 0.23 -13.83 -4.26
N ALA A 948 -0.89 -13.72 -4.98
CA ALA A 948 -1.99 -12.84 -4.62
C ALA A 948 -3.07 -13.65 -3.89
N GLY A 949 -3.69 -13.05 -2.88
CA GLY A 949 -4.93 -13.53 -2.30
C GLY A 949 -6.11 -13.32 -3.26
N ASP A 950 -7.29 -13.80 -2.87
CA ASP A 950 -8.52 -13.59 -3.66
C ASP A 950 -8.93 -12.11 -3.74
N ASP A 951 -8.39 -11.25 -2.87
CA ASP A 951 -8.57 -9.79 -2.85
C ASP A 951 -7.54 -9.03 -3.72
N GLY A 952 -6.66 -9.75 -4.41
CA GLY A 952 -5.60 -9.18 -5.24
C GLY A 952 -4.39 -8.63 -4.46
N ARG A 953 -4.40 -8.68 -3.12
CA ARG A 953 -3.26 -8.28 -2.30
C ARG A 953 -2.25 -9.42 -2.16
N PRO A 954 -0.97 -9.16 -1.86
CA PRO A 954 -0.01 -10.23 -1.59
C PRO A 954 -0.51 -11.17 -0.49
N PHE A 955 -0.54 -12.47 -0.81
CA PHE A 955 -0.95 -13.52 0.12
C PHE A 955 0.09 -13.66 1.24
N VAL A 956 -0.40 -13.67 2.49
CA VAL A 956 0.44 -13.81 3.68
C VAL A 956 0.30 -15.21 4.25
N LEU A 957 1.34 -16.02 4.09
CA LEU A 957 1.46 -17.34 4.71
C LEU A 957 1.80 -17.19 6.20
N ARG A 958 1.03 -17.85 7.04
CA ARG A 958 1.23 -17.88 8.50
C ARG A 958 1.85 -19.21 8.93
N LEU A 959 3.00 -19.13 9.59
CA LEU A 959 3.75 -20.26 10.12
C LEU A 959 3.94 -20.16 11.65
N ASP A 960 3.47 -19.09 12.27
CA ASP A 960 3.58 -18.80 13.71
C ASP A 960 2.80 -19.79 14.60
N ASP A 961 1.73 -20.38 14.08
CA ASP A 961 0.87 -21.32 14.80
C ASP A 961 1.15 -22.79 14.44
N LYS A 962 1.95 -23.04 13.40
CA LYS A 962 2.25 -24.40 12.95
C LYS A 962 3.20 -25.11 13.91
N GLN A 963 2.91 -26.39 14.13
CA GLN A 963 3.79 -27.32 14.84
C GLN A 963 4.34 -28.31 13.82
N PRO A 964 5.61 -28.73 13.95
CA PRO A 964 6.11 -29.84 13.14
C PRO A 964 5.20 -31.05 13.36
N PRO A 965 4.84 -31.80 12.31
CA PRO A 965 4.07 -33.02 12.47
C PRO A 965 4.80 -33.89 13.49
N ALA A 966 4.05 -34.44 14.46
CA ALA A 966 4.63 -35.34 15.47
C ALA A 966 5.47 -36.38 14.71
N THR A 967 6.78 -36.39 14.97
CA THR A 967 7.68 -37.36 14.37
C THR A 967 7.04 -38.71 14.67
N ARG A 968 6.53 -39.39 13.62
CA ARG A 968 6.16 -40.79 13.77
C ARG A 968 7.46 -41.43 14.21
N ALA A 969 7.54 -41.76 15.50
CA ALA A 969 8.56 -42.67 15.98
C ALA A 969 8.45 -43.84 15.00
N TRP A 970 9.48 -44.01 14.16
CA TRP A 970 9.59 -45.18 13.33
C TRP A 970 9.68 -46.32 14.32
N GLY A 971 8.52 -46.84 14.72
CA GLY A 971 8.40 -47.97 15.59
C GLY A 971 9.24 -49.03 14.90
N MET A 972 10.27 -49.49 15.59
CA MET A 972 10.82 -50.80 15.32
C MET A 972 9.62 -51.71 15.08
N PRO A 973 9.55 -52.41 13.93
CA PRO A 973 8.45 -53.34 13.70
C PRO A 973 8.36 -54.23 14.95
N PRO A 974 7.16 -54.44 15.52
CA PRO A 974 7.03 -55.31 16.68
C PRO A 974 7.69 -56.62 16.30
N SER A 975 8.64 -57.07 17.13
CA SER A 975 9.31 -58.36 17.00
C SER A 975 8.25 -59.40 16.69
N SER A 976 8.32 -60.01 15.51
CA SER A 976 7.43 -61.10 15.10
C SER A 976 7.34 -62.13 16.23
N PRO A 977 6.13 -62.64 16.56
CA PRO A 977 6.02 -63.72 17.53
C PRO A 977 6.83 -64.92 17.05
N ALA A 978 7.65 -65.46 17.96
CA ALA A 978 8.48 -66.62 17.72
C ALA A 978 7.63 -67.78 17.18
N ILE A 979 7.91 -68.17 15.93
CA ILE A 979 7.36 -69.39 15.35
C ILE A 979 8.08 -70.57 16.02
N PRO A 980 7.37 -71.58 16.56
CA PRO A 980 8.02 -72.75 17.15
C PRO A 980 8.68 -73.58 16.05
N TRP A 981 9.93 -73.96 16.30
CA TRP A 981 10.67 -74.90 15.47
C TRP A 981 9.99 -76.26 15.45
N THR A 982 9.53 -76.71 14.28
CA THR A 982 9.36 -78.13 13.98
C THR A 982 9.98 -78.48 12.63
N GLN A 983 10.73 -79.58 12.68
CA GLN A 983 11.64 -80.16 11.70
C GLN A 983 11.08 -80.40 10.30
N SER A 984 12.02 -80.38 9.35
CA SER A 984 12.20 -81.27 8.17
C SER A 984 12.40 -80.41 6.91
N ASN A 985 13.22 -80.73 5.91
CA ASN A 985 14.22 -81.75 5.67
C ASN A 985 14.89 -81.38 4.32
N PHE A 986 16.16 -81.72 4.13
CA PHE A 986 16.94 -81.63 2.87
C PHE A 986 17.24 -80.21 2.34
N GLY A 987 18.47 -79.78 2.05
CA GLY A 987 19.66 -80.51 1.63
C GLY A 987 19.79 -80.51 0.10
N ARG A 988 20.53 -79.54 -0.47
CA ARG A 988 21.53 -79.70 -1.54
C ARG A 988 21.85 -78.39 -2.29
N GLU A 989 23.15 -78.10 -2.26
CA GLU A 989 24.06 -77.54 -3.27
C GLU A 989 23.89 -76.13 -3.90
N PRO A 990 25.04 -75.44 -4.16
CA PRO A 990 25.11 -74.14 -4.81
C PRO A 990 25.43 -74.27 -6.31
N SER A 991 24.81 -73.45 -7.16
CA SER A 991 25.23 -73.31 -8.55
C SER A 991 25.15 -71.85 -9.04
N SER A 992 26.33 -71.35 -9.43
CA SER A 992 26.63 -70.49 -10.58
C SER A 992 25.98 -69.10 -10.72
N TRP A 993 26.81 -68.04 -10.54
CA TRP A 993 27.27 -67.01 -11.52
C TRP A 993 26.38 -66.70 -12.77
N PRO A 994 26.55 -65.55 -13.48
CA PRO A 994 27.14 -64.24 -13.11
C PRO A 994 26.48 -62.97 -13.74
N GLY A 995 26.95 -61.80 -13.28
CA GLY A 995 27.53 -60.72 -14.11
C GLY A 995 26.71 -60.01 -15.20
N GLY A 996 26.82 -58.69 -15.24
CA GLY A 996 26.59 -57.88 -16.43
C GLY A 996 26.22 -56.44 -16.13
N GLY A 997 27.20 -55.54 -16.19
CA GLY A 997 26.98 -54.10 -16.01
C GLY A 997 26.33 -53.41 -17.21
N ARG A 998 25.74 -52.25 -16.92
CA ARG A 998 25.94 -50.97 -17.61
C ARG A 998 25.63 -49.85 -16.62
#